data_AF-Q64JU8-F1
#
_entry.id   AF-Q64JU8-F1
#
_cell.length_a   1.000
_cell.length_b   1.000
_cell.length_c   1.000
_cell.angle_alpha   90.00
_cell.angle_beta   90.00
_cell.angle_gamma   90.00
#
_symmetry.space_group_name_H-M   'P 1'
#
loop_
_entity.id
_entity.type
_entity.pdbx_description
1 polymer ?
#
loop_
_entity_poly.entity_id
_entity_poly.type
_entity_poly.pdbx_seq_one_letter_code
_entity_poly.pdbx_strand_id
1 'polypeptide(L)'
;SMKNVSAQNEENIVHSDGSDDVTDKEEDGEVLEGENGSPEKSAEPKVHAQEAESKDELKSKATKAKTEAVEAANAAELAKNNTLVALAKVKVPTEHDKVKKFAESAATEAKKQEKISTEAAEEVKEIEVDGQLEKLKNEEEKTAKKARKQEIKTEIAEQAAKAQAAKTEAETAQKDATTAKDEAIKETGKPKSQNTTKAVTMATEEEKKTKDEAQTASEKAGKTAEEAQKEVGKETADDDKEVSQLEEEIKELERILKIVKDLASEASSASDNAKKAKLKTQIAAEVVKAEKARIEAEEAEKEAGEAKTKTEATEKEVLKISDESKAAKVKKAVEKAKEAEKQAKSEAEKAKGMADDAGGKGTTNLEDVLTKLSEVLTSVKSLASNAEVASKNAKKEMTKAQIAAEVAKAEKAKIEAENAKLLAEKAKETAEKIAKASKSTEKITEEVIKATKFAKTAGDETTETETKAEGDVSLEEQNQKDLLQSIKQKAESALQASQEAIKAKTEAENFLEIAKEVPKAEAAKEEAQKAATAAEEAKTEALKIAEEVNKSDASESEKKKIETAANETAGEAEKAATFAKEAADAAKDTNEAVTLAVAKEKVEKALKAAKEAKKANEKASYALIRTKKQYALEPLEITSEAGYNITEKEEQVKEEIEEQEDKASEEEEEDTLQTDQTEIDEVDISVDNEEEEEGAADEQSEGEKDTPEKEAKEEQASGEQILDDKE
;
A
#
# COMPACT_ATOMS: atom_id res chain seq x y z
N SER A 1 -10.84 31.07 38.04
CA SER A 1 -12.11 30.62 38.64
C SER A 1 -11.97 29.15 38.99
N MET A 2 -12.13 28.72 40.25
CA MET A 2 -13.39 28.58 41.03
C MET A 2 -14.24 27.38 40.56
N LYS A 3 -14.76 26.50 41.44
CA LYS A 3 -14.50 26.31 42.90
C LYS A 3 -15.02 24.94 43.41
N ASN A 4 -14.65 24.61 44.65
CA ASN A 4 -15.01 23.43 45.45
C ASN A 4 -16.52 23.15 45.58
N VAL A 5 -16.85 21.88 45.83
CA VAL A 5 -17.64 21.41 47.01
C VAL A 5 -16.98 20.08 47.45
N SER A 6 -16.51 19.75 48.67
CA SER A 6 -16.62 20.24 50.06
C SER A 6 -17.52 19.37 50.95
N ALA A 7 -16.92 18.70 51.93
CA ALA A 7 -17.59 18.11 53.09
C ALA A 7 -16.59 18.05 54.28
N GLN A 8 -17.04 18.50 55.46
CA GLN A 8 -16.32 18.43 56.73
C GLN A 8 -17.25 17.85 57.81
N ASN A 9 -16.60 17.41 58.90
CA ASN A 9 -17.02 17.31 60.31
C ASN A 9 -16.52 15.95 60.87
N GLU A 10 -15.84 15.85 62.03
CA GLU A 10 -16.16 16.38 63.37
C GLU A 10 -17.47 15.74 63.89
N GLU A 11 -17.55 15.16 65.10
CA GLU A 11 -16.86 15.46 66.35
C GLU A 11 -16.35 14.20 67.11
N ASN A 12 -15.91 14.42 68.35
CA ASN A 12 -15.36 13.50 69.34
C ASN A 12 -16.38 13.21 70.46
N ILE A 13 -16.32 12.06 71.14
CA ILE A 13 -16.79 11.86 72.54
C ILE A 13 -16.24 10.53 73.11
N VAL A 14 -15.93 10.52 74.41
CA VAL A 14 -15.49 9.36 75.19
C VAL A 14 -16.24 9.33 76.52
N HIS A 15 -16.89 8.21 76.87
CA HIS A 15 -17.41 7.84 78.19
C HIS A 15 -17.88 6.36 78.15
N SER A 16 -18.11 5.62 79.25
CA SER A 16 -17.28 5.29 80.44
C SER A 16 -18.16 4.50 81.43
N ASP A 17 -17.69 3.33 81.88
CA ASP A 17 -18.23 2.49 82.97
C ASP A 17 -19.67 1.92 82.84
N GLY A 18 -19.92 0.82 83.57
CA GLY A 18 -21.20 0.11 83.67
C GLY A 18 -21.01 -1.35 84.12
N SER A 19 -21.53 -1.70 85.31
CA SER A 19 -21.35 -3.01 85.96
C SER A 19 -22.68 -3.74 86.23
N ASP A 20 -22.57 -4.98 86.71
CA ASP A 20 -23.52 -5.74 87.54
C ASP A 20 -24.99 -5.93 87.09
N ASP A 21 -25.34 -7.15 86.68
CA ASP A 21 -26.18 -8.11 87.45
C ASP A 21 -26.28 -9.44 86.66
N VAL A 22 -25.95 -10.61 87.21
CA VAL A 22 -26.67 -11.43 88.21
C VAL A 22 -27.99 -12.03 87.68
N THR A 23 -28.07 -13.36 87.70
CA THR A 23 -29.33 -14.13 87.82
C THR A 23 -29.02 -15.54 88.35
N ASP A 24 -29.63 -15.92 89.48
CA ASP A 24 -29.31 -17.12 90.24
C ASP A 24 -30.13 -18.38 89.90
N LYS A 25 -29.62 -19.53 90.35
CA LYS A 25 -30.34 -20.71 90.91
C LYS A 25 -29.32 -21.65 91.57
N GLU A 26 -29.47 -22.07 92.85
CA GLU A 26 -30.48 -23.01 93.43
C GLU A 26 -30.34 -24.42 92.82
N GLU A 27 -30.18 -25.56 93.53
CA GLU A 27 -30.04 -25.96 94.96
C GLU A 27 -28.84 -26.96 95.07
N ASP A 28 -28.34 -27.52 96.18
CA ASP A 28 -28.74 -27.62 97.61
C ASP A 28 -27.48 -27.38 98.52
N GLY A 29 -27.14 -27.95 99.70
CA GLY A 29 -27.63 -29.01 100.61
C GLY A 29 -26.70 -30.24 100.69
N GLU A 30 -26.26 -30.76 101.85
CA GLU A 30 -26.26 -30.28 103.25
C GLU A 30 -24.97 -30.72 104.00
N VAL A 31 -24.46 -29.80 104.83
CA VAL A 31 -24.10 -29.90 106.28
C VAL A 31 -23.51 -31.19 106.90
N LEU A 32 -22.42 -31.02 107.67
CA LEU A 32 -22.07 -31.53 109.04
C LEU A 32 -20.53 -31.48 109.19
N GLU A 33 -19.93 -30.65 110.04
CA GLU A 33 -19.74 -30.85 111.50
C GLU A 33 -19.16 -32.24 111.87
N GLY A 34 -17.97 -32.41 112.45
CA GLY A 34 -16.89 -31.47 112.81
C GLY A 34 -16.35 -31.71 114.23
N GLU A 35 -15.03 -31.72 114.45
CA GLU A 35 -14.45 -31.69 115.81
C GLU A 35 -12.99 -31.16 115.85
N ASN A 36 -12.52 -30.74 117.02
CA ASN A 36 -11.22 -30.09 117.24
C ASN A 36 -10.15 -31.08 117.75
N GLY A 37 -8.87 -30.90 117.34
CA GLY A 37 -7.79 -31.78 117.82
C GLY A 37 -6.36 -31.42 117.42
N SER A 38 -5.82 -30.28 117.88
CA SER A 38 -4.36 -30.05 117.91
C SER A 38 -3.76 -30.66 119.19
N PRO A 39 -2.57 -31.27 119.11
CA PRO A 39 -1.42 -30.57 119.70
C PRO A 39 -0.07 -30.71 118.96
N GLU A 40 0.70 -29.62 119.03
CA GLU A 40 2.16 -29.48 119.05
C GLU A 40 3.12 -30.48 118.36
N LYS A 41 3.97 -29.90 117.49
CA LYS A 41 5.44 -30.10 117.40
C LYS A 41 6.00 -31.48 117.03
N SER A 42 6.51 -31.57 115.80
CA SER A 42 7.97 -31.64 115.60
C SER A 42 8.36 -30.92 114.30
N ALA A 43 9.64 -30.66 114.09
CA ALA A 43 10.17 -30.03 112.88
C ALA A 43 11.26 -30.91 112.25
N GLU A 44 11.16 -31.17 110.94
CA GLU A 44 12.27 -31.63 110.10
C GLU A 44 12.04 -31.22 108.63
N PRO A 45 13.08 -31.08 107.79
CA PRO A 45 12.97 -30.33 106.54
C PRO A 45 12.87 -31.16 105.26
N LYS A 46 12.03 -30.66 104.34
CA LYS A 46 12.26 -30.54 102.89
C LYS A 46 13.02 -31.66 102.17
N VAL A 47 12.29 -32.47 101.41
CA VAL A 47 12.79 -33.20 100.22
C VAL A 47 11.80 -33.04 99.06
N HIS A 48 12.32 -32.92 97.83
CA HIS A 48 11.48 -33.07 96.64
C HIS A 48 11.20 -34.55 96.42
N ALA A 49 9.92 -34.93 96.37
CA ALA A 49 9.52 -36.23 95.85
C ALA A 49 9.61 -36.18 94.32
N GLN A 50 10.68 -36.75 93.77
CA GLN A 50 10.73 -37.14 92.36
C GLN A 50 9.88 -38.42 92.24
N GLU A 51 8.77 -38.37 91.51
CA GLU A 51 7.93 -39.55 91.30
C GLU A 51 8.72 -40.61 90.53
N ALA A 52 8.73 -41.84 91.05
CA ALA A 52 9.40 -42.96 90.41
C ALA A 52 8.54 -43.46 89.23
N GLU A 53 8.91 -43.07 88.01
CA GLU A 53 8.25 -43.56 86.79
C GLU A 53 8.22 -45.09 86.74
N SER A 54 7.13 -45.68 86.27
CA SER A 54 7.00 -47.13 86.25
C SER A 54 7.81 -47.78 85.12
N LYS A 55 8.26 -49.01 85.33
CA LYS A 55 9.08 -49.77 84.37
C LYS A 55 8.42 -49.94 82.99
N ASP A 56 7.09 -50.12 82.96
CA ASP A 56 6.33 -50.23 81.71
C ASP A 56 6.13 -48.87 81.03
N GLU A 57 6.01 -47.79 81.80
CA GLU A 57 5.95 -46.42 81.28
C GLU A 57 7.29 -45.98 80.67
N LEU A 58 8.42 -46.37 81.27
CA LEU A 58 9.76 -46.19 80.72
C LEU A 58 9.91 -46.94 79.38
N LYS A 59 9.48 -48.22 79.30
CA LYS A 59 9.47 -48.99 78.04
C LYS A 59 8.50 -48.43 76.98
N SER A 60 7.43 -47.79 77.41
CA SER A 60 6.49 -47.06 76.53
C SER A 60 7.13 -45.78 75.95
N LYS A 61 7.79 -44.97 76.79
CA LYS A 61 8.51 -43.76 76.37
C LYS A 61 9.66 -44.07 75.40
N ALA A 62 10.40 -45.14 75.64
CA ALA A 62 11.37 -45.70 74.68
C ALA A 62 10.72 -46.01 73.32
N THR A 63 9.71 -46.89 73.31
CA THR A 63 9.00 -47.28 72.08
C THR A 63 8.45 -46.08 71.29
N LYS A 64 8.00 -45.02 71.98
CA LYS A 64 7.60 -43.75 71.38
C LYS A 64 8.79 -43.00 70.75
N ALA A 65 9.91 -42.85 71.45
CA ALA A 65 11.12 -42.20 70.94
C ALA A 65 11.67 -42.91 69.68
N LYS A 66 11.69 -44.26 69.64
CA LYS A 66 11.99 -45.02 68.40
C LYS A 66 11.06 -44.68 67.26
N THR A 67 9.76 -44.58 67.53
CA THR A 67 8.75 -44.24 66.50
C THR A 67 9.00 -42.84 65.94
N GLU A 68 9.23 -41.85 66.80
CA GLU A 68 9.55 -40.47 66.42
C GLU A 68 10.86 -40.37 65.63
N ALA A 69 11.88 -41.15 65.98
CA ALA A 69 13.15 -41.21 65.24
C ALA A 69 12.99 -41.82 63.83
N VAL A 70 12.16 -42.86 63.69
CA VAL A 70 11.83 -43.49 62.39
C VAL A 70 11.01 -42.54 61.52
N GLU A 71 10.00 -41.86 62.07
CA GLU A 71 9.20 -40.88 61.32
C GLU A 71 10.07 -39.72 60.81
N ALA A 72 10.92 -39.15 61.68
CA ALA A 72 11.85 -38.08 61.32
C ALA A 72 12.85 -38.48 60.22
N ALA A 73 13.39 -39.71 60.26
CA ALA A 73 14.33 -40.19 59.24
C ALA A 73 13.66 -40.43 57.87
N ASN A 74 12.40 -40.88 57.86
CA ASN A 74 11.62 -41.03 56.64
C ASN A 74 11.22 -39.66 56.03
N ALA A 75 10.79 -38.72 56.87
CA ALA A 75 10.51 -37.34 56.46
C ALA A 75 11.78 -36.66 55.90
N ALA A 76 12.94 -36.86 56.54
CA ALA A 76 14.22 -36.33 56.05
C ALA A 76 14.64 -36.89 54.69
N GLU A 77 14.38 -38.17 54.42
CA GLU A 77 14.61 -38.75 53.10
C GLU A 77 13.65 -38.20 52.02
N LEU A 78 12.38 -37.99 52.37
CA LEU A 78 11.40 -37.36 51.47
C LEU A 78 11.80 -35.92 51.13
N ALA A 79 12.17 -35.12 52.14
CA ALA A 79 12.61 -33.74 51.96
C ALA A 79 13.90 -33.64 51.11
N LYS A 80 14.87 -34.54 51.34
CA LYS A 80 16.05 -34.70 50.46
C LYS A 80 15.64 -35.00 49.01
N ASN A 81 14.72 -35.93 48.78
CA ASN A 81 14.29 -36.30 47.43
C ASN A 81 13.58 -35.13 46.73
N ASN A 82 12.70 -34.42 47.43
CA ASN A 82 12.05 -33.20 46.93
C ASN A 82 13.06 -32.08 46.65
N THR A 83 14.08 -31.93 47.49
CA THR A 83 15.21 -30.99 47.30
C THR A 83 15.89 -31.26 45.96
N LEU A 84 16.20 -32.52 45.65
CA LEU A 84 16.81 -32.92 44.38
C LEU A 84 15.92 -32.61 43.17
N VAL A 85 14.60 -32.84 43.28
CA VAL A 85 13.63 -32.52 42.20
C VAL A 85 13.51 -31.01 41.97
N ALA A 86 13.50 -30.19 43.02
CA ALA A 86 13.51 -28.74 42.89
C ALA A 86 14.83 -28.23 42.32
N LEU A 87 15.97 -28.74 42.82
CA LEU A 87 17.31 -28.38 42.35
C LEU A 87 17.56 -28.73 40.88
N ALA A 88 16.94 -29.79 40.35
CA ALA A 88 17.02 -30.14 38.92
C ALA A 88 16.44 -29.06 37.97
N LYS A 89 15.66 -28.10 38.49
CA LYS A 89 15.16 -26.94 37.74
C LYS A 89 16.12 -25.73 37.75
N VAL A 90 17.14 -25.74 38.61
CA VAL A 90 18.02 -24.59 38.88
C VAL A 90 19.25 -24.60 37.95
N LYS A 91 19.54 -23.46 37.31
CA LYS A 91 20.61 -23.35 36.29
C LYS A 91 22.02 -23.06 36.85
N VAL A 92 22.19 -22.90 38.17
CA VAL A 92 23.43 -22.43 38.81
C VAL A 92 24.06 -23.53 39.70
N PRO A 93 25.22 -24.12 39.33
CA PRO A 93 25.78 -25.26 40.06
C PRO A 93 26.31 -24.98 41.47
N THR A 94 26.76 -23.75 41.76
CA THR A 94 27.59 -23.44 42.95
C THR A 94 26.81 -23.30 44.25
N GLU A 95 25.53 -22.94 44.22
CA GLU A 95 24.65 -22.98 45.40
C GLU A 95 23.91 -24.32 45.53
N HIS A 96 23.50 -24.88 44.38
CA HIS A 96 22.95 -26.24 44.25
C HIS A 96 23.75 -27.26 45.06
N ASP A 97 25.08 -27.29 44.88
CA ASP A 97 25.97 -28.23 45.53
C ASP A 97 26.06 -28.09 47.06
N LYS A 98 25.76 -26.92 47.62
CA LYS A 98 25.74 -26.72 49.08
C LYS A 98 24.44 -27.22 49.69
N VAL A 99 23.31 -26.78 49.14
CA VAL A 99 21.96 -27.18 49.60
C VAL A 99 21.78 -28.70 49.45
N LYS A 100 22.24 -29.26 48.32
CA LYS A 100 22.26 -30.71 48.09
C LYS A 100 23.06 -31.47 49.14
N LYS A 101 24.35 -31.12 49.34
CA LYS A 101 25.21 -31.82 50.32
C LYS A 101 24.69 -31.69 51.75
N PHE A 102 24.09 -30.55 52.10
CA PHE A 102 23.46 -30.35 53.40
C PHE A 102 22.24 -31.26 53.60
N ALA A 103 21.34 -31.34 52.62
CA ALA A 103 20.18 -32.24 52.67
C ALA A 103 20.58 -33.73 52.67
N GLU A 104 21.58 -34.11 51.86
CA GLU A 104 22.15 -35.46 51.83
C GLU A 104 22.81 -35.84 53.17
N SER A 105 23.56 -34.92 53.79
CA SER A 105 24.21 -35.12 55.09
C SER A 105 23.20 -35.23 56.22
N ALA A 106 22.25 -34.29 56.33
CA ALA A 106 21.23 -34.29 57.38
C ALA A 106 20.32 -35.53 57.31
N ALA A 107 19.88 -35.95 56.11
CA ALA A 107 19.13 -37.20 55.95
C ALA A 107 19.95 -38.45 56.31
N THR A 108 21.27 -38.43 56.08
CA THR A 108 22.16 -39.53 56.48
C THR A 108 22.34 -39.60 57.99
N GLU A 109 22.49 -38.45 58.65
CA GLU A 109 22.59 -38.39 60.11
C GLU A 109 21.24 -38.72 60.79
N ALA A 110 20.10 -38.33 60.21
CA ALA A 110 18.78 -38.73 60.69
C ALA A 110 18.64 -40.27 60.72
N LYS A 111 19.02 -40.96 59.63
CA LYS A 111 19.05 -42.44 59.56
C LYS A 111 20.05 -43.09 60.52
N LYS A 112 21.14 -42.40 60.86
CA LYS A 112 22.08 -42.84 61.91
C LYS A 112 21.44 -42.75 63.30
N GLN A 113 20.65 -41.72 63.59
CA GLN A 113 19.91 -41.58 64.85
C GLN A 113 18.73 -42.57 64.93
N GLU A 114 17.97 -42.78 63.85
CA GLU A 114 16.97 -43.85 63.70
C GLU A 114 17.56 -45.21 64.07
N LYS A 115 18.75 -45.52 63.55
CA LYS A 115 19.43 -46.78 63.84
C LYS A 115 19.83 -46.89 65.32
N ILE A 116 20.44 -45.86 65.90
CA ILE A 116 20.88 -45.88 67.31
C ILE A 116 19.66 -46.03 68.24
N SER A 117 18.58 -45.28 67.99
CA SER A 117 17.32 -45.40 68.72
C SER A 117 16.71 -46.80 68.54
N THR A 118 16.79 -47.36 67.34
CA THR A 118 16.32 -48.72 67.04
C THR A 118 17.04 -49.79 67.84
N GLU A 119 18.37 -49.69 67.97
CA GLU A 119 19.22 -50.60 68.75
C GLU A 119 18.99 -50.41 70.27
N ALA A 120 18.94 -49.17 70.77
CA ALA A 120 18.65 -48.85 72.18
C ALA A 120 17.29 -49.37 72.65
N ALA A 121 16.23 -49.19 71.85
CA ALA A 121 14.89 -49.70 72.13
C ALA A 121 14.79 -51.24 72.15
N GLU A 122 15.80 -51.94 71.66
CA GLU A 122 15.89 -53.41 71.72
C GLU A 122 16.66 -53.84 72.97
N GLU A 123 17.74 -53.14 73.33
CA GLU A 123 18.44 -53.31 74.61
C GLU A 123 17.53 -53.02 75.83
N VAL A 124 16.70 -51.97 75.75
CA VAL A 124 15.68 -51.59 76.75
C VAL A 124 14.64 -52.69 76.99
N LYS A 125 14.40 -53.61 76.03
CA LYS A 125 13.49 -54.74 76.25
C LYS A 125 14.10 -55.78 77.18
N GLU A 126 15.39 -56.06 77.05
CA GLU A 126 16.12 -57.12 77.75
C GLU A 126 16.55 -56.74 79.17
N ILE A 127 16.58 -55.44 79.50
CA ILE A 127 17.05 -54.95 80.81
C ILE A 127 16.02 -55.15 81.93
N GLU A 128 16.53 -55.69 83.05
CA GLU A 128 15.77 -55.91 84.28
C GLU A 128 15.98 -54.83 85.37
N VAL A 129 17.05 -54.02 85.31
CA VAL A 129 17.47 -53.11 86.39
C VAL A 129 17.10 -51.65 86.10
N ASP A 130 16.32 -51.04 87.00
CA ASP A 130 15.70 -49.73 86.77
C ASP A 130 16.71 -48.59 86.56
N GLY A 131 17.82 -48.59 87.31
CA GLY A 131 18.90 -47.58 87.19
C GLY A 131 19.75 -47.66 85.90
N GLN A 132 19.54 -48.67 85.06
CA GLN A 132 20.04 -48.70 83.68
C GLN A 132 18.97 -48.19 82.70
N LEU A 133 17.70 -48.52 82.97
CA LEU A 133 16.53 -48.14 82.18
C LEU A 133 16.36 -46.61 82.09
N GLU A 134 16.54 -45.89 83.20
CA GLU A 134 16.44 -44.42 83.24
C GLU A 134 17.54 -43.71 82.42
N LYS A 135 18.74 -44.31 82.32
CA LYS A 135 19.82 -43.76 81.49
C LYS A 135 19.52 -43.92 80.01
N LEU A 136 19.13 -45.14 79.60
CA LEU A 136 18.80 -45.44 78.21
C LEU A 136 17.59 -44.61 77.73
N LYS A 137 16.57 -44.38 78.57
CA LYS A 137 15.47 -43.44 78.29
C LYS A 137 15.99 -42.06 77.88
N ASN A 138 16.93 -41.49 78.64
CA ASN A 138 17.47 -40.15 78.38
C ASN A 138 18.36 -40.12 77.12
N GLU A 139 19.06 -41.21 76.80
CA GLU A 139 19.81 -41.36 75.55
C GLU A 139 18.89 -41.55 74.34
N GLU A 140 17.79 -42.29 74.50
CA GLU A 140 16.83 -42.56 73.44
C GLU A 140 16.00 -41.30 73.08
N GLU A 141 15.52 -40.55 74.08
CA GLU A 141 14.89 -39.23 73.86
C GLU A 141 15.87 -38.25 73.19
N LYS A 142 17.15 -38.29 73.58
CA LYS A 142 18.23 -37.52 72.93
C LYS A 142 18.44 -37.94 71.48
N THR A 143 18.35 -39.23 71.13
CA THR A 143 18.44 -39.70 69.73
C THR A 143 17.22 -39.28 68.90
N ALA A 144 15.99 -39.36 69.45
CA ALA A 144 14.78 -38.90 68.78
C ALA A 144 14.83 -37.38 68.51
N LYS A 145 15.24 -36.58 69.51
CA LYS A 145 15.45 -35.13 69.33
C LYS A 145 16.58 -34.83 68.32
N LYS A 146 17.67 -35.59 68.29
CA LYS A 146 18.69 -35.48 67.22
C LYS A 146 18.12 -35.80 65.83
N ALA A 147 17.28 -36.83 65.69
CA ALA A 147 16.64 -37.18 64.42
C ALA A 147 15.70 -36.05 63.93
N ARG A 148 14.80 -35.58 64.81
CA ARG A 148 13.86 -34.47 64.55
C ARG A 148 14.58 -33.17 64.16
N LYS A 149 15.71 -32.86 64.80
CA LYS A 149 16.57 -31.73 64.45
C LYS A 149 17.11 -31.81 63.02
N GLN A 150 17.45 -33.01 62.53
CA GLN A 150 17.96 -33.20 61.17
C GLN A 150 16.83 -33.21 60.12
N GLU A 151 15.64 -33.71 60.46
CA GLU A 151 14.43 -33.58 59.65
C GLU A 151 14.12 -32.11 59.32
N ILE A 152 14.02 -31.25 60.34
CA ILE A 152 13.70 -29.83 60.15
C ILE A 152 14.79 -29.13 59.29
N LYS A 153 16.06 -29.51 59.45
CA LYS A 153 17.16 -29.05 58.57
C LYS A 153 16.95 -29.47 57.11
N THR A 154 16.51 -30.70 56.84
CA THR A 154 16.19 -31.13 55.46
C THR A 154 14.96 -30.44 54.90
N GLU A 155 13.93 -30.15 55.70
CA GLU A 155 12.77 -29.37 55.24
C GLU A 155 13.17 -27.91 54.90
N ILE A 156 14.02 -27.29 55.72
CA ILE A 156 14.60 -25.95 55.42
C ILE A 156 15.35 -25.98 54.08
N ALA A 157 16.14 -27.03 53.82
CA ALA A 157 16.86 -27.20 52.56
C ALA A 157 15.90 -27.38 51.36
N GLU A 158 14.80 -28.12 51.54
CA GLU A 158 13.77 -28.33 50.52
C GLU A 158 13.07 -27.01 50.14
N GLN A 159 12.67 -26.20 51.13
CA GLN A 159 12.01 -24.92 50.88
C GLN A 159 12.98 -23.92 50.22
N ALA A 160 14.25 -23.90 50.63
CA ALA A 160 15.29 -23.10 49.97
C ALA A 160 15.51 -23.52 48.49
N ALA A 161 15.51 -24.82 48.20
CA ALA A 161 15.60 -25.32 46.83
C ALA A 161 14.36 -24.96 45.99
N LYS A 162 13.14 -25.04 46.57
CA LYS A 162 11.90 -24.60 45.91
C LYS A 162 11.93 -23.11 45.56
N ALA A 163 12.40 -22.26 46.46
CA ALA A 163 12.51 -20.82 46.19
C ALA A 163 13.50 -20.51 45.05
N GLN A 164 14.65 -21.19 45.01
CA GLN A 164 15.63 -21.05 43.92
C GLN A 164 15.12 -21.61 42.58
N ALA A 165 14.31 -22.67 42.60
CA ALA A 165 13.61 -23.17 41.42
C ALA A 165 12.58 -22.15 40.90
N ALA A 166 11.75 -21.60 41.79
CA ALA A 166 10.77 -20.56 41.46
C ALA A 166 11.43 -19.31 40.85
N LYS A 167 12.55 -18.84 41.42
CA LYS A 167 13.41 -17.80 40.84
C LYS A 167 13.86 -18.16 39.42
N THR A 168 14.40 -19.36 39.21
CA THR A 168 14.93 -19.78 37.90
C THR A 168 13.84 -19.86 36.83
N GLU A 169 12.63 -20.29 37.22
CA GLU A 169 11.44 -20.26 36.37
C GLU A 169 10.99 -18.82 36.05
N ALA A 170 10.99 -17.91 37.03
CA ALA A 170 10.60 -16.52 36.86
C ALA A 170 11.58 -15.74 35.95
N GLU A 171 12.90 -15.89 36.17
CA GLU A 171 13.93 -15.33 35.29
C GLU A 171 13.86 -15.87 33.85
N THR A 172 13.40 -17.11 33.67
CA THR A 172 13.20 -17.68 32.34
C THR A 172 11.92 -17.11 31.71
N ALA A 173 10.84 -16.96 32.49
CA ALA A 173 9.59 -16.37 32.02
C ALA A 173 9.76 -14.89 31.61
N GLN A 174 10.58 -14.12 32.34
CA GLN A 174 10.96 -12.77 31.96
C GLN A 174 11.67 -12.72 30.60
N LYS A 175 12.69 -13.56 30.39
CA LYS A 175 13.45 -13.59 29.12
C LYS A 175 12.54 -13.90 27.93
N ASP A 176 11.66 -14.89 28.06
CA ASP A 176 10.69 -15.25 27.03
C ASP A 176 9.68 -14.12 26.75
N ALA A 177 9.33 -13.32 27.76
CA ALA A 177 8.45 -12.15 27.61
C ALA A 177 9.17 -10.97 26.93
N THR A 178 10.42 -10.68 27.29
CA THR A 178 11.25 -9.68 26.60
C THR A 178 11.37 -10.02 25.11
N THR A 179 11.70 -11.28 24.76
CA THR A 179 11.74 -11.73 23.35
C THR A 179 10.39 -11.56 22.65
N ALA A 180 9.28 -11.95 23.28
CA ALA A 180 7.95 -11.81 22.68
C ALA A 180 7.53 -10.34 22.46
N LYS A 181 7.84 -9.45 23.41
CA LYS A 181 7.63 -8.00 23.25
C LYS A 181 8.49 -7.42 22.13
N ASP A 182 9.76 -7.83 22.02
CA ASP A 182 10.66 -7.33 20.99
C ASP A 182 10.26 -7.87 19.59
N GLU A 183 9.73 -9.09 19.48
CA GLU A 183 9.02 -9.57 18.29
C GLU A 183 7.79 -8.71 17.96
N ALA A 184 6.94 -8.41 18.95
CA ALA A 184 5.76 -7.56 18.75
C ALA A 184 6.14 -6.16 18.22
N ILE A 185 7.20 -5.56 18.77
CA ILE A 185 7.72 -4.26 18.34
C ILE A 185 8.28 -4.35 16.91
N LYS A 186 9.02 -5.41 16.58
CA LYS A 186 9.59 -5.66 15.23
C LYS A 186 8.49 -5.82 14.18
N GLU A 187 7.41 -6.53 14.49
CA GLU A 187 6.32 -6.79 13.55
C GLU A 187 5.29 -5.63 13.46
N THR A 188 5.41 -4.56 14.29
CA THR A 188 4.66 -3.31 14.06
C THR A 188 5.14 -2.56 12.81
N GLY A 189 4.54 -2.90 11.67
CA GLY A 189 4.72 -2.19 10.41
C GLY A 189 4.16 -0.76 10.40
N LYS A 190 4.33 -0.07 9.26
CA LYS A 190 3.48 1.05 8.83
C LYS A 190 2.45 0.53 7.82
N PRO A 191 1.21 1.05 7.81
CA PRO A 191 0.61 1.95 8.80
C PRO A 191 0.41 1.28 10.16
N LYS A 192 0.54 2.03 11.27
CA LYS A 192 0.26 1.50 12.61
C LYS A 192 -1.23 1.51 12.89
N SER A 193 -1.82 0.33 13.05
CA SER A 193 -3.19 0.17 13.51
C SER A 193 -3.33 0.49 15.00
N GLN A 194 -4.52 0.94 15.40
CA GLN A 194 -4.90 1.04 16.81
C GLN A 194 -4.85 -0.33 17.51
N ASN A 195 -5.22 -1.42 16.80
CA ASN A 195 -5.09 -2.80 17.29
C ASN A 195 -3.62 -3.15 17.60
N THR A 196 -2.70 -2.95 16.64
CA THR A 196 -1.26 -3.20 16.88
C THR A 196 -0.70 -2.35 18.01
N THR A 197 -1.14 -1.09 18.12
CA THR A 197 -0.66 -0.17 19.16
C THR A 197 -1.11 -0.64 20.55
N LYS A 198 -2.38 -1.04 20.70
CA LYS A 198 -2.92 -1.64 21.94
C LYS A 198 -2.13 -2.89 22.33
N ALA A 199 -1.88 -3.80 21.37
CA ALA A 199 -1.17 -5.05 21.63
C ALA A 199 0.30 -4.81 22.04
N VAL A 200 1.03 -3.89 21.40
CA VAL A 200 2.41 -3.53 21.81
C VAL A 200 2.45 -2.89 23.20
N THR A 201 1.45 -2.07 23.56
CA THR A 201 1.33 -1.54 24.93
C THR A 201 1.11 -2.66 25.95
N MET A 202 0.14 -3.57 25.71
CA MET A 202 -0.11 -4.73 26.58
C MET A 202 1.12 -5.64 26.72
N ALA A 203 1.84 -5.89 25.62
CA ALA A 203 3.08 -6.66 25.64
C ALA A 203 4.15 -5.99 26.51
N THR A 204 4.26 -4.66 26.46
CA THR A 204 5.21 -3.88 27.27
C THR A 204 4.83 -3.82 28.75
N GLU A 205 3.54 -3.69 29.06
CA GLU A 205 3.04 -3.66 30.45
C GLU A 205 3.21 -5.01 31.15
N GLU A 206 2.82 -6.11 30.50
CA GLU A 206 2.99 -7.46 31.07
C GLU A 206 4.47 -7.91 31.05
N GLU A 207 5.30 -7.46 30.10
CA GLU A 207 6.76 -7.70 30.15
C GLU A 207 7.41 -7.00 31.34
N LYS A 208 7.07 -5.72 31.60
CA LYS A 208 7.48 -5.05 32.83
C LYS A 208 7.01 -5.83 34.06
N LYS A 209 5.77 -6.33 34.06
CA LYS A 209 5.28 -7.17 35.16
C LYS A 209 6.11 -8.44 35.35
N THR A 210 6.50 -9.16 34.27
CA THR A 210 7.38 -10.33 34.42
C THR A 210 8.71 -9.99 35.08
N LYS A 211 9.27 -8.81 34.81
CA LYS A 211 10.51 -8.33 35.43
C LYS A 211 10.33 -8.01 36.91
N ASP A 212 9.27 -7.29 37.28
CA ASP A 212 9.00 -6.90 38.66
C ASP A 212 8.71 -8.15 39.54
N GLU A 213 8.00 -9.14 38.99
CA GLU A 213 7.73 -10.43 39.64
C GLU A 213 8.99 -11.32 39.69
N ALA A 214 9.83 -11.36 38.63
CA ALA A 214 11.10 -12.10 38.65
C ALA A 214 12.12 -11.52 39.64
N GLN A 215 12.18 -10.18 39.79
CA GLN A 215 12.93 -9.55 40.87
C GLN A 215 12.39 -9.99 42.24
N THR A 216 11.07 -9.98 42.42
CA THR A 216 10.42 -10.41 43.67
C THR A 216 10.78 -11.87 44.02
N ALA A 217 10.66 -12.80 43.06
CA ALA A 217 11.07 -14.20 43.24
C ALA A 217 12.56 -14.33 43.62
N SER A 218 13.43 -13.53 43.00
CA SER A 218 14.87 -13.52 43.29
C SER A 218 15.19 -12.98 44.69
N GLU A 219 14.56 -11.89 45.12
CA GLU A 219 14.71 -11.33 46.47
C GLU A 219 14.21 -12.27 47.56
N LYS A 220 13.05 -12.92 47.34
CA LYS A 220 12.48 -13.89 48.28
C LYS A 220 13.35 -15.14 48.36
N ALA A 221 13.84 -15.67 47.24
CA ALA A 221 14.78 -16.79 47.22
C ALA A 221 16.13 -16.46 47.90
N GLY A 222 16.64 -15.24 47.72
CA GLY A 222 17.83 -14.76 48.43
C GLY A 222 17.65 -14.75 49.95
N LYS A 223 16.54 -14.18 50.44
CA LYS A 223 16.19 -14.18 51.87
C LYS A 223 15.96 -15.60 52.40
N THR A 224 15.32 -16.47 51.61
CA THR A 224 15.15 -17.90 51.97
C THR A 224 16.49 -18.59 52.16
N ALA A 225 17.48 -18.32 51.30
CA ALA A 225 18.82 -18.86 51.39
C ALA A 225 19.64 -18.25 52.56
N GLU A 226 19.43 -16.98 52.89
CA GLU A 226 20.05 -16.31 54.04
C GLU A 226 19.54 -16.88 55.36
N GLU A 227 18.22 -16.97 55.56
CA GLU A 227 17.59 -17.57 56.74
C GLU A 227 18.01 -19.04 56.92
N ALA A 228 18.01 -19.83 55.83
CA ALA A 228 18.47 -21.22 55.86
C ALA A 228 19.95 -21.35 56.26
N GLN A 229 20.82 -20.39 55.91
CA GLN A 229 22.25 -20.46 56.22
C GLN A 229 22.59 -20.15 57.69
N LYS A 230 21.71 -19.48 58.44
CA LYS A 230 21.97 -19.07 59.84
C LYS A 230 22.30 -20.26 60.77
N GLU A 231 21.71 -21.43 60.53
CA GLU A 231 21.95 -22.64 61.32
C GLU A 231 22.91 -23.65 60.66
N VAL A 232 23.15 -23.54 59.34
CA VAL A 232 24.18 -24.33 58.65
C VAL A 232 25.58 -24.01 59.20
N GLY A 233 25.80 -22.77 59.64
CA GLY A 233 27.07 -22.33 60.24
C GLY A 233 27.30 -22.70 61.71
N LYS A 234 26.31 -23.28 62.43
CA LYS A 234 26.40 -23.56 63.88
C LYS A 234 26.64 -25.04 64.20
N GLU A 235 27.34 -25.76 63.32
CA GLU A 235 27.64 -27.19 63.52
C GLU A 235 28.55 -27.39 64.74
N THR A 236 27.91 -27.81 65.84
CA THR A 236 28.50 -28.15 67.12
C THR A 236 28.18 -29.62 67.39
N ALA A 237 29.11 -30.37 67.98
CA ALA A 237 28.89 -31.78 68.27
C ALA A 237 27.71 -31.94 69.24
N ASP A 238 26.64 -32.62 68.79
CA ASP A 238 25.44 -32.86 69.60
C ASP A 238 25.62 -34.01 70.61
N ASP A 239 26.83 -34.56 70.72
CA ASP A 239 27.12 -35.75 71.52
C ASP A 239 27.17 -35.46 73.03
N ASP A 240 27.67 -34.30 73.43
CA ASP A 240 27.68 -33.87 74.84
C ASP A 240 26.42 -33.10 75.27
N LYS A 241 25.53 -32.71 74.33
CA LYS A 241 24.38 -31.84 74.63
C LYS A 241 23.31 -32.52 75.49
N GLU A 242 22.66 -31.72 76.34
CA GLU A 242 21.49 -32.16 77.10
C GLU A 242 20.21 -32.14 76.25
N VAL A 243 19.22 -32.94 76.68
CA VAL A 243 17.86 -33.01 76.12
C VAL A 243 17.17 -31.64 76.05
N SER A 244 17.42 -30.79 77.04
CA SER A 244 16.95 -29.40 77.15
C SER A 244 17.53 -28.49 76.06
N GLN A 245 18.84 -28.62 75.77
CA GLN A 245 19.56 -27.81 74.79
C GLN A 245 19.13 -28.15 73.37
N LEU A 246 18.95 -29.45 73.07
CA LEU A 246 18.42 -29.90 71.79
C LEU A 246 16.98 -29.41 71.56
N GLU A 247 16.17 -29.29 72.61
CA GLU A 247 14.78 -28.83 72.48
C GLU A 247 14.68 -27.33 72.16
N GLU A 248 15.55 -26.48 72.73
CA GLU A 248 15.64 -25.07 72.33
C GLU A 248 16.20 -24.89 70.90
N GLU A 249 17.16 -25.72 70.48
CA GLU A 249 17.64 -25.73 69.09
C GLU A 249 16.55 -26.17 68.10
N ILE A 250 15.70 -27.12 68.47
CA ILE A 250 14.51 -27.51 67.67
C ILE A 250 13.53 -26.35 67.57
N LYS A 251 13.19 -25.67 68.68
CA LYS A 251 12.26 -24.52 68.67
C LYS A 251 12.74 -23.38 67.77
N GLU A 252 14.05 -23.12 67.71
CA GLU A 252 14.61 -22.11 66.80
C GLU A 252 14.58 -22.58 65.33
N LEU A 253 14.91 -23.84 65.06
CA LEU A 253 14.79 -24.43 63.72
C LEU A 253 13.33 -24.44 63.21
N GLU A 254 12.34 -24.67 64.07
CA GLU A 254 10.91 -24.60 63.69
C GLU A 254 10.46 -23.16 63.37
N ARG A 255 10.99 -22.14 64.07
CA ARG A 255 10.78 -20.72 63.70
C ARG A 255 11.36 -20.41 62.33
N ILE A 256 12.61 -20.85 62.08
CA ILE A 256 13.30 -20.63 60.81
C ILE A 256 12.60 -21.37 59.67
N LEU A 257 12.22 -22.63 59.85
CA LEU A 257 11.43 -23.39 58.88
C LEU A 257 10.15 -22.66 58.47
N LYS A 258 9.43 -22.07 59.44
CA LYS A 258 8.23 -21.28 59.15
C LYS A 258 8.55 -20.07 58.25
N ILE A 259 9.55 -19.26 58.61
CA ILE A 259 9.97 -18.08 57.83
C ILE A 259 10.42 -18.50 56.41
N VAL A 260 11.24 -19.55 56.30
CA VAL A 260 11.75 -20.09 55.04
C VAL A 260 10.61 -20.62 54.16
N LYS A 261 9.59 -21.27 54.75
CA LYS A 261 8.39 -21.77 54.06
C LYS A 261 7.49 -20.63 53.56
N ASP A 262 7.29 -19.59 54.36
CA ASP A 262 6.51 -18.41 53.97
C ASP A 262 7.21 -17.68 52.80
N LEU A 263 8.52 -17.44 52.89
CA LEU A 263 9.33 -16.83 51.81
C LEU A 263 9.36 -17.67 50.53
N ALA A 264 9.43 -19.00 50.63
CA ALA A 264 9.39 -19.90 49.48
C ALA A 264 8.02 -19.89 48.78
N SER A 265 6.93 -19.75 49.55
CA SER A 265 5.56 -19.60 49.02
C SER A 265 5.39 -18.28 48.26
N GLU A 266 5.93 -17.18 48.79
CA GLU A 266 5.97 -15.88 48.10
C GLU A 266 6.82 -15.95 46.81
N ALA A 267 7.96 -16.65 46.84
CA ALA A 267 8.80 -16.85 45.65
C ALA A 267 8.09 -17.65 44.55
N SER A 268 7.34 -18.70 44.91
CA SER A 268 6.50 -19.45 43.96
C SER A 268 5.41 -18.57 43.36
N SER A 269 4.68 -17.85 44.22
CA SER A 269 3.58 -16.96 43.81
C SER A 269 4.03 -15.92 42.77
N ALA A 270 5.21 -15.32 42.97
CA ALA A 270 5.82 -14.39 42.02
C ALA A 270 6.25 -15.10 40.71
N SER A 271 6.76 -16.32 40.78
CA SER A 271 7.07 -17.13 39.59
C SER A 271 5.84 -17.42 38.74
N ASP A 272 4.71 -17.77 39.37
CA ASP A 272 3.47 -18.09 38.67
C ASP A 272 2.78 -16.84 38.09
N ASN A 273 2.90 -15.68 38.76
CA ASN A 273 2.57 -14.39 38.17
C ASN A 273 3.44 -14.06 36.94
N ALA A 274 4.75 -14.34 36.98
CA ALA A 274 5.65 -14.13 35.84
C ALA A 274 5.29 -15.06 34.66
N LYS A 275 4.95 -16.33 34.92
CA LYS A 275 4.42 -17.27 33.90
C LYS A 275 3.13 -16.74 33.25
N LYS A 276 2.20 -16.22 34.07
CA LYS A 276 0.93 -15.64 33.61
C LYS A 276 1.14 -14.41 32.73
N ALA A 277 2.01 -13.49 33.15
CA ALA A 277 2.32 -12.27 32.39
C ALA A 277 3.07 -12.60 31.07
N LYS A 278 4.04 -13.53 31.09
CA LYS A 278 4.70 -14.06 29.87
C LYS A 278 3.67 -14.53 28.84
N LEU A 279 2.71 -15.37 29.24
CA LEU A 279 1.71 -15.91 28.30
C LEU A 279 0.90 -14.80 27.65
N LYS A 280 0.53 -13.75 28.38
CA LYS A 280 -0.13 -12.57 27.82
C LYS A 280 0.76 -11.78 26.86
N THR A 281 2.03 -11.57 27.19
CA THR A 281 2.99 -10.91 26.28
C THR A 281 3.15 -11.71 24.98
N GLN A 282 3.15 -13.04 25.05
CA GLN A 282 3.17 -13.92 23.89
C GLN A 282 1.86 -13.85 23.08
N ILE A 283 0.69 -13.85 23.73
CA ILE A 283 -0.61 -13.64 23.05
C ILE A 283 -0.63 -12.29 22.31
N ALA A 284 -0.19 -11.21 22.96
CA ALA A 284 -0.15 -9.88 22.37
C ALA A 284 0.79 -9.80 21.15
N ALA A 285 1.94 -10.49 21.18
CA ALA A 285 2.87 -10.56 20.06
C ALA A 285 2.25 -11.25 18.83
N GLU A 286 1.52 -12.35 19.04
CA GLU A 286 0.84 -13.08 17.96
C GLU A 286 -0.37 -12.30 17.40
N VAL A 287 -1.05 -11.49 18.21
CA VAL A 287 -2.07 -10.53 17.73
C VAL A 287 -1.44 -9.46 16.82
N VAL A 288 -0.23 -8.97 17.11
CA VAL A 288 0.46 -8.05 16.19
C VAL A 288 0.77 -8.72 14.85
N LYS A 289 1.22 -9.98 14.86
CA LYS A 289 1.48 -10.75 13.62
C LYS A 289 0.20 -10.92 12.79
N ALA A 290 -0.93 -11.25 13.42
CA ALA A 290 -2.23 -11.37 12.75
C ALA A 290 -2.72 -10.03 12.14
N GLU A 291 -2.65 -8.94 12.91
CA GLU A 291 -3.07 -7.60 12.46
C GLU A 291 -2.15 -7.05 11.37
N LYS A 292 -0.84 -7.33 11.41
CA LYS A 292 0.10 -7.00 10.33
C LYS A 292 -0.27 -7.71 9.03
N ALA A 293 -0.52 -9.02 9.09
CA ALA A 293 -0.94 -9.80 7.92
C ALA A 293 -2.28 -9.29 7.34
N ARG A 294 -3.22 -8.85 8.20
CA ARG A 294 -4.46 -8.18 7.79
C ARG A 294 -4.20 -6.88 7.03
N ILE A 295 -3.30 -6.02 7.53
CA ILE A 295 -2.94 -4.75 6.86
C ILE A 295 -2.31 -5.03 5.49
N GLU A 296 -1.36 -5.97 5.40
CA GLU A 296 -0.75 -6.37 4.13
C GLU A 296 -1.77 -6.97 3.13
N ALA A 297 -2.88 -7.56 3.61
CA ALA A 297 -3.97 -8.05 2.77
C ALA A 297 -4.93 -6.93 2.31
N GLU A 298 -5.18 -5.93 3.17
CA GLU A 298 -6.00 -4.74 2.89
C GLU A 298 -5.32 -3.82 1.85
N GLU A 299 -3.99 -3.67 1.95
CA GLU A 299 -3.19 -2.95 0.94
C GLU A 299 -3.19 -3.70 -0.42
N ALA A 300 -3.08 -5.03 -0.41
CA ALA A 300 -3.14 -5.85 -1.62
C ALA A 300 -4.54 -5.84 -2.29
N GLU A 301 -5.62 -5.81 -1.52
CA GLU A 301 -6.99 -5.65 -2.07
C GLU A 301 -7.10 -4.30 -2.79
N LYS A 302 -6.65 -3.21 -2.16
CA LYS A 302 -6.70 -1.86 -2.72
C LYS A 302 -5.90 -1.77 -4.02
N GLU A 303 -4.67 -2.28 -4.05
CA GLU A 303 -3.83 -2.31 -5.26
C GLU A 303 -4.45 -3.15 -6.39
N ALA A 304 -5.17 -4.23 -6.06
CA ALA A 304 -5.92 -5.03 -7.03
C ALA A 304 -7.14 -4.24 -7.56
N GLY A 305 -7.86 -3.52 -6.68
CA GLY A 305 -8.95 -2.61 -7.03
C GLY A 305 -8.50 -1.48 -7.98
N GLU A 306 -7.33 -0.89 -7.74
CA GLU A 306 -6.72 0.10 -8.64
C GLU A 306 -6.33 -0.47 -10.01
N ALA A 307 -5.95 -1.75 -10.09
CA ALA A 307 -5.74 -2.42 -11.37
C ALA A 307 -7.06 -2.63 -12.14
N LYS A 308 -8.15 -2.95 -11.43
CA LYS A 308 -9.50 -3.03 -12.01
C LYS A 308 -9.98 -1.69 -12.55
N THR A 309 -9.87 -0.58 -11.81
CA THR A 309 -10.35 0.72 -12.31
C THR A 309 -9.59 1.20 -13.54
N LYS A 310 -8.27 0.96 -13.60
CA LYS A 310 -7.45 1.19 -14.80
C LYS A 310 -7.89 0.32 -15.99
N THR A 311 -8.25 -0.95 -15.74
CA THR A 311 -8.78 -1.85 -16.77
C THR A 311 -10.17 -1.42 -17.26
N GLU A 312 -11.08 -1.03 -16.37
CA GLU A 312 -12.44 -0.60 -16.75
C GLU A 312 -12.45 0.75 -17.47
N ALA A 313 -11.43 1.60 -17.23
CA ALA A 313 -11.19 2.80 -18.02
C ALA A 313 -10.72 2.48 -19.45
N THR A 314 -9.72 1.60 -19.62
CA THR A 314 -9.25 1.19 -20.95
C THR A 314 -10.28 0.35 -21.71
N GLU A 315 -11.05 -0.50 -21.02
CA GLU A 315 -12.18 -1.26 -21.58
C GLU A 315 -13.23 -0.33 -22.22
N LYS A 316 -13.60 0.77 -21.54
CA LYS A 316 -14.53 1.78 -22.10
C LYS A 316 -14.05 2.45 -23.39
N GLU A 317 -12.74 2.63 -23.56
CA GLU A 317 -12.16 3.18 -24.79
C GLU A 317 -12.02 2.12 -25.90
N VAL A 318 -11.88 0.83 -25.55
CA VAL A 318 -11.65 -0.30 -26.47
C VAL A 318 -12.95 -1.00 -26.92
N LEU A 319 -14.07 -0.76 -26.24
CA LEU A 319 -15.37 -1.46 -26.35
C LEU A 319 -16.13 -1.35 -27.70
N LYS A 320 -15.42 -1.18 -28.81
CA LYS A 320 -15.94 -1.32 -30.18
C LYS A 320 -15.39 -2.54 -30.94
N ILE A 321 -14.34 -3.23 -30.45
CA ILE A 321 -13.54 -4.15 -31.31
C ILE A 321 -13.16 -5.53 -30.70
N SER A 322 -13.19 -5.76 -29.37
CA SER A 322 -12.68 -7.03 -28.78
C SER A 322 -13.61 -7.70 -27.74
N ASP A 323 -13.46 -9.01 -27.58
CA ASP A 323 -14.34 -9.93 -26.82
C ASP A 323 -14.31 -9.76 -25.29
N GLU A 324 -15.43 -10.13 -24.67
CA GLU A 324 -15.78 -10.00 -23.24
C GLU A 324 -14.88 -10.79 -22.24
N SER A 325 -13.77 -11.40 -22.71
CA SER A 325 -13.04 -12.44 -21.97
C SER A 325 -11.90 -11.95 -21.05
N LYS A 326 -11.40 -10.71 -21.21
CA LYS A 326 -10.17 -10.24 -20.53
C LYS A 326 -10.40 -9.42 -19.27
N ALA A 327 -11.27 -8.39 -19.29
CA ALA A 327 -11.61 -7.68 -18.06
C ALA A 327 -12.30 -8.59 -17.02
N ALA A 328 -13.01 -9.63 -17.48
CA ALA A 328 -13.53 -10.69 -16.64
C ALA A 328 -12.44 -11.40 -15.82
N LYS A 329 -11.22 -11.56 -16.36
CA LYS A 329 -10.06 -12.12 -15.64
C LYS A 329 -9.58 -11.18 -14.53
N VAL A 330 -9.47 -9.88 -14.81
CA VAL A 330 -9.14 -8.85 -13.80
C VAL A 330 -10.19 -8.82 -12.69
N LYS A 331 -11.47 -8.71 -13.06
CA LYS A 331 -12.62 -8.73 -12.14
C LYS A 331 -12.57 -9.99 -11.24
N LYS A 332 -12.29 -11.17 -11.79
CA LYS A 332 -12.15 -12.44 -11.05
C LYS A 332 -10.92 -12.52 -10.13
N ALA A 333 -9.81 -11.89 -10.48
CA ALA A 333 -8.63 -11.80 -9.61
C ALA A 333 -8.88 -10.87 -8.41
N VAL A 334 -9.52 -9.72 -8.63
CA VAL A 334 -9.86 -8.77 -7.56
C VAL A 334 -10.85 -9.35 -6.55
N GLU A 335 -11.90 -10.04 -6.99
CA GLU A 335 -12.86 -10.63 -6.03
C GLU A 335 -12.23 -11.74 -5.16
N LYS A 336 -11.19 -12.43 -5.64
CA LYS A 336 -10.40 -13.35 -4.80
C LYS A 336 -9.46 -12.63 -3.84
N ALA A 337 -8.85 -11.52 -4.24
CA ALA A 337 -8.05 -10.70 -3.33
C ALA A 337 -8.92 -10.19 -2.16
N LYS A 338 -10.17 -9.80 -2.44
CA LYS A 338 -11.18 -9.46 -1.41
C LYS A 338 -11.58 -10.64 -0.53
N GLU A 339 -11.72 -11.84 -1.08
CA GLU A 339 -12.05 -13.04 -0.29
C GLU A 339 -10.91 -13.36 0.70
N ALA A 340 -9.66 -13.20 0.26
CA ALA A 340 -8.48 -13.34 1.11
C ALA A 340 -8.33 -12.20 2.14
N GLU A 341 -8.61 -10.94 1.80
CA GLU A 341 -8.68 -9.81 2.75
C GLU A 341 -9.69 -10.08 3.88
N LYS A 342 -10.92 -10.48 3.51
CA LYS A 342 -11.98 -10.84 4.47
C LYS A 342 -11.57 -11.99 5.38
N GLN A 343 -10.85 -12.98 4.86
CA GLN A 343 -10.32 -14.07 5.68
C GLN A 343 -9.28 -13.56 6.68
N ALA A 344 -8.25 -12.83 6.23
CA ALA A 344 -7.22 -12.27 7.12
C ALA A 344 -7.83 -11.37 8.22
N LYS A 345 -8.84 -10.58 7.86
CA LYS A 345 -9.60 -9.69 8.76
C LYS A 345 -10.43 -10.45 9.79
N SER A 346 -11.08 -11.54 9.38
CA SER A 346 -11.82 -12.41 10.29
C SER A 346 -10.91 -13.09 11.31
N GLU A 347 -9.75 -13.60 10.89
CA GLU A 347 -8.82 -14.28 11.78
C GLU A 347 -8.12 -13.30 12.74
N ALA A 348 -7.76 -12.10 12.29
CA ALA A 348 -7.16 -11.06 13.13
C ALA A 348 -8.11 -10.52 14.20
N GLU A 349 -9.38 -10.24 13.88
CA GLU A 349 -10.35 -9.80 14.89
C GLU A 349 -10.74 -10.93 15.87
N LYS A 350 -10.76 -12.21 15.45
CA LYS A 350 -10.85 -13.36 16.37
C LYS A 350 -9.66 -13.43 17.32
N ALA A 351 -8.44 -13.30 16.78
CA ALA A 351 -7.20 -13.35 17.57
C ALA A 351 -7.18 -12.26 18.65
N LYS A 352 -7.59 -11.04 18.29
CA LYS A 352 -7.82 -9.92 19.19
C LYS A 352 -8.91 -10.20 20.23
N GLY A 353 -10.06 -10.74 19.83
CA GLY A 353 -11.15 -11.09 20.75
C GLY A 353 -10.71 -12.07 21.83
N MET A 354 -10.06 -13.18 21.44
CA MET A 354 -9.53 -14.17 22.39
C MET A 354 -8.43 -13.59 23.31
N ALA A 355 -7.66 -12.62 22.83
CA ALA A 355 -6.66 -11.91 23.62
C ALA A 355 -7.25 -10.91 24.63
N ASP A 356 -8.38 -10.28 24.32
CA ASP A 356 -9.13 -9.44 25.25
C ASP A 356 -9.87 -10.28 26.30
N ASP A 357 -10.49 -11.40 25.89
CA ASP A 357 -11.14 -12.36 26.80
C ASP A 357 -10.15 -13.01 27.78
N ALA A 358 -8.88 -13.15 27.41
CA ALA A 358 -7.78 -13.57 28.29
C ALA A 358 -7.50 -12.59 29.46
N GLY A 359 -8.16 -11.43 29.51
CA GLY A 359 -8.23 -10.54 30.67
C GLY A 359 -9.30 -10.92 31.72
N GLY A 360 -10.19 -11.88 31.41
CA GLY A 360 -11.40 -12.18 32.19
C GLY A 360 -11.16 -12.65 33.63
N LYS A 361 -11.87 -12.03 34.59
CA LYS A 361 -11.95 -12.49 35.98
C LYS A 361 -13.00 -13.61 36.08
N GLY A 362 -12.61 -14.81 36.54
CA GLY A 362 -13.59 -15.90 36.70
C GLY A 362 -13.07 -17.26 37.19
N THR A 363 -11.81 -17.39 37.59
CA THR A 363 -11.23 -18.62 38.15
C THR A 363 -10.44 -18.30 39.41
N THR A 364 -10.58 -19.14 40.43
CA THR A 364 -9.89 -19.02 41.73
C THR A 364 -8.62 -19.87 41.80
N ASN A 365 -8.45 -20.85 40.92
CA ASN A 365 -7.26 -21.69 40.79
C ASN A 365 -6.28 -21.12 39.75
N LEU A 366 -4.97 -21.31 39.97
CA LEU A 366 -3.91 -20.70 39.14
C LEU A 366 -3.50 -21.59 37.96
N GLU A 367 -3.44 -22.91 38.15
CA GLU A 367 -3.31 -23.90 37.07
C GLU A 367 -4.36 -23.71 35.97
N ASP A 368 -5.63 -23.49 36.34
CA ASP A 368 -6.73 -23.26 35.39
C ASP A 368 -6.48 -22.02 34.52
N VAL A 369 -5.92 -20.96 35.12
CA VAL A 369 -5.60 -19.70 34.43
C VAL A 369 -4.44 -19.90 33.47
N LEU A 370 -3.37 -20.57 33.89
CA LEU A 370 -2.21 -20.84 33.04
C LEU A 370 -2.57 -21.79 31.87
N THR A 371 -3.44 -22.76 32.12
CA THR A 371 -3.96 -23.69 31.11
C THR A 371 -4.76 -22.94 30.05
N LYS A 372 -5.77 -22.15 30.46
CA LYS A 372 -6.61 -21.35 29.54
C LYS A 372 -5.81 -20.33 28.74
N LEU A 373 -4.82 -19.68 29.36
CA LEU A 373 -3.91 -18.78 28.64
C LEU A 373 -3.05 -19.51 27.61
N SER A 374 -2.67 -20.76 27.87
CA SER A 374 -1.94 -21.59 26.90
C SER A 374 -2.83 -22.03 25.74
N GLU A 375 -4.08 -22.42 26.00
CA GLU A 375 -5.09 -22.72 24.98
C GLU A 375 -5.37 -21.51 24.07
N VAL A 376 -5.58 -20.33 24.66
CA VAL A 376 -5.71 -19.06 23.92
C VAL A 376 -4.47 -18.79 23.07
N LEU A 377 -3.26 -18.93 23.62
CA LEU A 377 -2.02 -18.73 22.86
C LEU A 377 -1.91 -19.66 21.65
N THR A 378 -2.28 -20.94 21.79
CA THR A 378 -2.28 -21.88 20.64
C THR A 378 -3.32 -21.50 19.58
N SER A 379 -4.49 -21.04 20.01
CA SER A 379 -5.57 -20.60 19.12
C SER A 379 -5.19 -19.33 18.35
N VAL A 380 -4.67 -18.32 19.05
CA VAL A 380 -4.19 -17.04 18.49
C VAL A 380 -3.05 -17.28 17.49
N LYS A 381 -2.12 -18.21 17.76
CA LYS A 381 -1.07 -18.62 16.80
C LYS A 381 -1.63 -19.21 15.51
N SER A 382 -2.65 -20.07 15.61
CA SER A 382 -3.32 -20.64 14.43
C SER A 382 -3.99 -19.54 13.60
N LEU A 383 -4.67 -18.60 14.25
CA LEU A 383 -5.34 -17.47 13.59
C LEU A 383 -4.34 -16.52 12.92
N ALA A 384 -3.20 -16.23 13.57
CA ALA A 384 -2.12 -15.42 12.99
C ALA A 384 -1.52 -16.08 11.73
N SER A 385 -1.29 -17.40 11.77
CA SER A 385 -0.78 -18.14 10.60
C SER A 385 -1.81 -18.20 9.47
N ASN A 386 -3.09 -18.39 9.77
CA ASN A 386 -4.17 -18.31 8.77
C ASN A 386 -4.25 -16.93 8.11
N ALA A 387 -4.10 -15.85 8.88
CA ALA A 387 -4.05 -14.49 8.36
C ALA A 387 -2.82 -14.26 7.45
N GLU A 388 -1.65 -14.79 7.80
CA GLU A 388 -0.44 -14.72 6.97
C GLU A 388 -0.61 -15.45 5.62
N VAL A 389 -1.21 -16.65 5.63
CA VAL A 389 -1.51 -17.41 4.41
C VAL A 389 -2.53 -16.66 3.54
N ALA A 390 -3.58 -16.11 4.15
CA ALA A 390 -4.57 -15.29 3.45
C ALA A 390 -3.93 -14.04 2.83
N SER A 391 -3.04 -13.34 3.55
CA SER A 391 -2.29 -12.18 3.05
C SER A 391 -1.42 -12.51 1.83
N LYS A 392 -0.69 -13.62 1.87
CA LYS A 392 0.10 -14.12 0.72
C LYS A 392 -0.78 -14.45 -0.49
N ASN A 393 -1.97 -14.99 -0.27
CA ASN A 393 -2.95 -15.23 -1.34
C ASN A 393 -3.51 -13.92 -1.92
N ALA A 394 -3.80 -12.92 -1.08
CA ALA A 394 -4.26 -11.60 -1.53
C ALA A 394 -3.22 -10.94 -2.46
N LYS A 395 -1.95 -10.91 -2.06
CA LYS A 395 -0.83 -10.42 -2.90
C LYS A 395 -0.68 -11.19 -4.22
N LYS A 396 -0.82 -12.52 -4.21
CA LYS A 396 -0.72 -13.36 -5.41
C LYS A 396 -1.85 -13.05 -6.43
N GLU A 397 -3.07 -12.82 -5.97
CA GLU A 397 -4.17 -12.44 -6.86
C GLU A 397 -4.13 -10.94 -7.24
N MET A 398 -3.57 -10.07 -6.39
CA MET A 398 -3.23 -8.68 -6.73
C MET A 398 -2.24 -8.61 -7.91
N THR A 399 -1.13 -9.36 -7.85
CA THR A 399 -0.16 -9.41 -8.97
C THR A 399 -0.84 -9.88 -10.26
N LYS A 400 -1.75 -10.87 -10.19
CA LYS A 400 -2.54 -11.32 -11.36
C LYS A 400 -3.46 -10.24 -11.91
N ALA A 401 -4.12 -9.47 -11.04
CA ALA A 401 -4.96 -8.34 -11.44
C ALA A 401 -4.11 -7.25 -12.15
N GLN A 402 -2.93 -6.94 -11.62
CA GLN A 402 -1.99 -5.99 -12.23
C GLN A 402 -1.43 -6.49 -13.57
N ILE A 403 -1.00 -7.76 -13.66
CA ILE A 403 -0.56 -8.38 -14.93
C ILE A 403 -1.66 -8.29 -16.00
N ALA A 404 -2.88 -8.70 -15.66
CA ALA A 404 -3.99 -8.70 -16.62
C ALA A 404 -4.45 -7.28 -17.04
N ALA A 405 -4.24 -6.26 -16.19
CA ALA A 405 -4.46 -4.86 -16.55
C ALA A 405 -3.41 -4.34 -17.56
N GLU A 406 -2.13 -4.68 -17.39
CA GLU A 406 -1.06 -4.31 -18.32
C GLU A 406 -1.19 -5.04 -19.67
N VAL A 407 -1.67 -6.30 -19.69
CA VAL A 407 -2.04 -7.02 -20.91
C VAL A 407 -3.15 -6.27 -21.68
N ALA A 408 -4.21 -5.82 -21.00
CA ALA A 408 -5.29 -5.06 -21.62
C ALA A 408 -4.82 -3.70 -22.18
N LYS A 409 -3.87 -3.03 -21.51
CA LYS A 409 -3.20 -1.81 -21.98
C LYS A 409 -2.36 -2.05 -23.25
N ALA A 410 -1.63 -3.17 -23.33
CA ALA A 410 -0.89 -3.54 -24.53
C ALA A 410 -1.83 -3.80 -25.73
N GLU A 411 -2.89 -4.56 -25.50
CA GLU A 411 -3.90 -4.87 -26.52
C GLU A 411 -4.64 -3.63 -27.03
N LYS A 412 -4.97 -2.66 -26.15
CA LYS A 412 -5.48 -1.34 -26.55
C LYS A 412 -4.54 -0.66 -27.54
N ALA A 413 -3.25 -0.61 -27.20
CA ALA A 413 -2.23 0.01 -28.04
C ALA A 413 -2.09 -0.69 -29.41
N LYS A 414 -2.15 -2.03 -29.45
CA LYS A 414 -2.20 -2.78 -30.71
C LYS A 414 -3.39 -2.37 -31.58
N ILE A 415 -4.60 -2.33 -31.02
CA ILE A 415 -5.83 -1.98 -31.75
C ILE A 415 -5.79 -0.54 -32.27
N GLU A 416 -5.30 0.40 -31.46
CA GLU A 416 -5.07 1.80 -31.88
C GLU A 416 -4.07 1.90 -33.03
N ALA A 417 -2.96 1.16 -32.97
CA ALA A 417 -1.93 1.18 -33.99
C ALA A 417 -2.39 0.55 -35.31
N GLU A 418 -3.14 -0.56 -35.25
CA GLU A 418 -3.76 -1.20 -36.42
C GLU A 418 -4.79 -0.27 -37.10
N ASN A 419 -5.60 0.45 -36.32
CA ASN A 419 -6.51 1.47 -36.83
C ASN A 419 -5.76 2.66 -37.45
N ALA A 420 -4.67 3.12 -36.82
CA ALA A 420 -3.82 4.18 -37.36
C ALA A 420 -3.20 3.79 -38.72
N LYS A 421 -2.71 2.54 -38.84
CA LYS A 421 -2.24 1.98 -40.11
C LYS A 421 -3.33 2.02 -41.19
N LEU A 422 -4.53 1.53 -40.90
CA LEU A 422 -5.64 1.49 -41.87
C LEU A 422 -6.05 2.88 -42.37
N LEU A 423 -6.05 3.88 -41.48
CA LEU A 423 -6.34 5.27 -41.84
C LEU A 423 -5.23 5.90 -42.70
N ALA A 424 -3.96 5.59 -42.42
CA ALA A 424 -2.84 6.00 -43.27
C ALA A 424 -2.90 5.36 -44.68
N GLU A 425 -3.21 4.07 -44.77
CA GLU A 425 -3.42 3.37 -46.04
C GLU A 425 -4.58 3.98 -46.85
N LYS A 426 -5.69 4.33 -46.19
CA LYS A 426 -6.82 5.03 -46.81
C LYS A 426 -6.44 6.44 -47.30
N ALA A 427 -5.56 7.16 -46.59
CA ALA A 427 -5.03 8.44 -47.04
C ALA A 427 -4.20 8.27 -48.33
N LYS A 428 -3.34 7.25 -48.40
CA LYS A 428 -2.57 6.90 -49.61
C LYS A 428 -3.46 6.58 -50.80
N GLU A 429 -4.45 5.71 -50.63
CA GLU A 429 -5.43 5.40 -51.67
C GLU A 429 -6.15 6.64 -52.21
N THR A 430 -6.44 7.60 -51.33
CA THR A 430 -7.13 8.84 -51.71
C THR A 430 -6.18 9.75 -52.50
N ALA A 431 -4.92 9.86 -52.08
CA ALA A 431 -3.89 10.63 -52.78
C ALA A 431 -3.57 10.05 -54.18
N GLU A 432 -3.45 8.72 -54.32
CA GLU A 432 -3.23 8.06 -55.61
C GLU A 432 -4.39 8.22 -56.61
N LYS A 433 -5.59 8.54 -56.12
CA LYS A 433 -6.77 8.82 -56.96
C LYS A 433 -6.80 10.27 -57.47
N ILE A 434 -6.13 11.21 -56.79
CA ILE A 434 -6.17 12.66 -57.12
C ILE A 434 -4.84 13.23 -57.64
N ALA A 435 -3.69 12.83 -57.07
CA ALA A 435 -2.37 13.40 -57.34
C ALA A 435 -1.32 12.28 -57.49
N LYS A 436 -1.54 11.44 -58.50
CA LYS A 436 -0.91 10.12 -58.70
C LYS A 436 0.63 10.11 -58.83
N ALA A 437 1.26 11.27 -59.00
CA ALA A 437 2.70 11.43 -59.19
C ALA A 437 3.30 12.66 -58.45
N SER A 438 2.63 13.17 -57.41
CA SER A 438 3.14 14.31 -56.62
C SER A 438 4.14 13.90 -55.53
N LYS A 439 4.95 14.86 -55.06
CA LYS A 439 5.85 14.65 -53.92
C LYS A 439 5.09 14.37 -52.61
N SER A 440 3.87 14.90 -52.48
CA SER A 440 2.98 14.56 -51.36
C SER A 440 2.57 13.08 -51.35
N THR A 441 2.27 12.47 -52.49
CA THR A 441 1.92 11.04 -52.58
C THR A 441 3.11 10.12 -52.26
N GLU A 442 4.33 10.53 -52.62
CA GLU A 442 5.57 9.87 -52.17
C GLU A 442 5.71 9.95 -50.64
N LYS A 443 5.52 11.14 -50.05
CA LYS A 443 5.60 11.33 -48.58
C LYS A 443 4.54 10.56 -47.82
N ILE A 444 3.29 10.52 -48.28
CA ILE A 444 2.24 9.65 -47.70
C ILE A 444 2.69 8.19 -47.70
N THR A 445 3.39 7.74 -48.74
CA THR A 445 3.90 6.36 -48.83
C THR A 445 5.00 6.07 -47.80
N GLU A 446 5.90 7.03 -47.53
CA GLU A 446 6.86 6.94 -46.42
C GLU A 446 6.14 6.81 -45.07
N GLU A 447 5.09 7.60 -44.85
CA GLU A 447 4.32 7.58 -43.60
C GLU A 447 3.49 6.31 -43.41
N VAL A 448 2.90 5.76 -44.47
CA VAL A 448 2.24 4.44 -44.43
C VAL A 448 3.22 3.33 -44.05
N ILE A 449 4.48 3.42 -44.50
CA ILE A 449 5.54 2.48 -44.12
C ILE A 449 5.91 2.64 -42.64
N LYS A 450 6.03 3.88 -42.12
CA LYS A 450 6.22 4.12 -40.68
C LYS A 450 5.05 3.54 -39.87
N ALA A 451 3.81 3.92 -40.19
CA ALA A 451 2.61 3.47 -39.49
C ALA A 451 2.47 1.94 -39.49
N THR A 452 2.74 1.29 -40.63
CA THR A 452 2.75 -0.18 -40.74
C THR A 452 3.82 -0.83 -39.87
N LYS A 453 5.05 -0.27 -39.85
CA LYS A 453 6.14 -0.76 -39.01
C LYS A 453 5.79 -0.66 -37.53
N PHE A 454 5.29 0.49 -37.09
CA PHE A 454 4.95 0.73 -35.69
C PHE A 454 3.72 -0.07 -35.24
N ALA A 455 2.71 -0.23 -36.10
CA ALA A 455 1.58 -1.14 -35.83
C ALA A 455 2.03 -2.59 -35.66
N LYS A 456 2.99 -3.05 -36.49
CA LYS A 456 3.60 -4.37 -36.28
C LYS A 456 4.32 -4.44 -34.92
N THR A 457 5.15 -3.45 -34.57
CA THR A 457 5.84 -3.43 -33.27
C THR A 457 4.85 -3.46 -32.10
N ALA A 458 3.74 -2.71 -32.15
CA ALA A 458 2.71 -2.77 -31.13
C ALA A 458 2.09 -4.18 -31.00
N GLY A 459 1.87 -4.87 -32.13
CA GLY A 459 1.42 -6.26 -32.17
C GLY A 459 2.42 -7.26 -31.60
N ASP A 460 3.69 -7.21 -32.05
CA ASP A 460 4.78 -8.08 -31.59
C ASP A 460 4.99 -7.92 -30.06
N GLU A 461 5.04 -6.68 -29.57
CA GLU A 461 5.21 -6.36 -28.14
C GLU A 461 4.01 -6.78 -27.28
N THR A 462 2.78 -6.71 -27.83
CA THR A 462 1.57 -7.23 -27.18
C THR A 462 1.64 -8.76 -27.05
N THR A 463 2.08 -9.48 -28.09
CA THR A 463 2.23 -10.94 -28.05
C THR A 463 3.30 -11.38 -27.05
N GLU A 464 4.41 -10.65 -26.92
CA GLU A 464 5.36 -10.86 -25.81
C GLU A 464 4.76 -10.58 -24.43
N THR A 465 3.87 -9.60 -24.31
CA THR A 465 3.17 -9.28 -23.05
C THR A 465 2.22 -10.41 -22.65
N GLU A 466 1.45 -10.96 -23.61
CA GLU A 466 0.53 -12.09 -23.38
C GLU A 466 1.27 -13.38 -23.02
N THR A 467 2.29 -13.77 -23.79
CA THR A 467 3.06 -15.00 -23.54
C THR A 467 3.80 -14.99 -22.20
N LYS A 468 4.23 -13.82 -21.70
CA LYS A 468 4.75 -13.67 -20.33
C LYS A 468 3.65 -13.78 -19.27
N ALA A 469 2.46 -13.26 -19.53
CA ALA A 469 1.32 -13.33 -18.62
C ALA A 469 0.72 -14.75 -18.47
N GLU A 470 1.00 -15.66 -19.42
CA GLU A 470 0.70 -17.09 -19.31
C GLU A 470 1.72 -17.88 -18.44
N GLY A 471 2.85 -17.26 -18.07
CA GLY A 471 3.81 -17.83 -17.13
C GLY A 471 3.20 -18.03 -15.73
N ASP A 472 3.49 -19.17 -15.09
CA ASP A 472 2.85 -19.52 -13.82
C ASP A 472 3.26 -18.54 -12.70
N VAL A 473 2.27 -17.78 -12.22
CA VAL A 473 2.37 -16.83 -11.10
C VAL A 473 2.50 -17.56 -9.74
N SER A 474 2.97 -18.81 -9.72
CA SER A 474 3.25 -19.60 -8.51
C SER A 474 4.70 -19.55 -8.03
N LEU A 475 5.54 -18.71 -8.65
CA LEU A 475 6.87 -18.36 -8.18
C LEU A 475 6.83 -17.51 -6.89
N GLU A 476 7.97 -17.35 -6.19
CA GLU A 476 8.05 -16.52 -4.98
C GLU A 476 7.76 -15.03 -5.21
N GLU A 477 7.51 -14.30 -4.10
CA GLU A 477 7.05 -12.90 -4.06
C GLU A 477 8.00 -11.91 -4.78
N GLN A 478 9.30 -12.22 -4.89
CA GLN A 478 10.25 -11.45 -5.70
C GLN A 478 10.11 -11.74 -7.20
N ASN A 479 10.12 -13.02 -7.59
CA ASN A 479 9.96 -13.47 -8.97
C ASN A 479 8.64 -12.96 -9.59
N GLN A 480 7.57 -12.85 -8.79
CA GLN A 480 6.30 -12.24 -9.18
C GLN A 480 6.43 -10.73 -9.52
N LYS A 481 7.26 -9.97 -8.80
CA LYS A 481 7.51 -8.54 -9.07
C LYS A 481 8.36 -8.36 -10.33
N ASP A 482 9.39 -9.18 -10.51
CA ASP A 482 10.26 -9.13 -11.70
C ASP A 482 9.48 -9.47 -12.98
N LEU A 483 8.58 -10.47 -12.92
CA LEU A 483 7.65 -10.80 -14.00
C LEU A 483 6.71 -9.63 -14.34
N LEU A 484 6.06 -9.04 -13.33
CA LEU A 484 5.19 -7.88 -13.50
C LEU A 484 5.93 -6.68 -14.10
N GLN A 485 7.17 -6.41 -13.68
CA GLN A 485 7.97 -5.32 -14.23
C GLN A 485 8.34 -5.56 -15.71
N SER A 486 8.68 -6.80 -16.08
CA SER A 486 8.94 -7.16 -17.49
C SER A 486 7.68 -7.04 -18.36
N ILE A 487 6.51 -7.31 -17.80
CA ILE A 487 5.20 -7.15 -18.45
C ILE A 487 4.84 -5.67 -18.61
N LYS A 488 5.04 -4.83 -17.57
CA LYS A 488 4.85 -3.36 -17.63
C LYS A 488 5.69 -2.72 -18.74
N GLN A 489 6.98 -3.03 -18.80
CA GLN A 489 7.89 -2.50 -19.81
C GLN A 489 7.45 -2.88 -21.24
N LYS A 490 6.90 -4.08 -21.43
CA LYS A 490 6.42 -4.55 -22.74
C LYS A 490 5.08 -3.91 -23.13
N ALA A 491 4.15 -3.75 -22.20
CA ALA A 491 2.93 -2.98 -22.41
C ALA A 491 3.19 -1.49 -22.71
N GLU A 492 4.23 -0.90 -22.12
CA GLU A 492 4.68 0.47 -22.42
C GLU A 492 5.36 0.58 -23.79
N SER A 493 6.11 -0.45 -24.19
CA SER A 493 6.72 -0.53 -25.53
C SER A 493 5.65 -0.62 -26.63
N ALA A 494 4.58 -1.40 -26.39
CA ALA A 494 3.41 -1.45 -27.26
C ALA A 494 2.69 -0.10 -27.33
N LEU A 495 2.49 0.59 -26.19
CA LEU A 495 1.88 1.91 -26.12
C LEU A 495 2.69 2.99 -26.86
N GLN A 496 4.01 2.99 -26.72
CA GLN A 496 4.88 3.90 -27.47
C GLN A 496 4.77 3.64 -28.99
N ALA A 497 4.75 2.37 -29.40
CA ALA A 497 4.56 2.02 -30.81
C ALA A 497 3.19 2.46 -31.36
N SER A 498 2.10 2.38 -30.57
CA SER A 498 0.80 2.99 -30.93
C SER A 498 0.92 4.48 -31.19
N GLN A 499 1.57 5.22 -30.29
CA GLN A 499 1.73 6.68 -30.42
C GLN A 499 2.52 7.06 -31.67
N GLU A 500 3.59 6.34 -32.02
CA GLU A 500 4.33 6.58 -33.26
C GLU A 500 3.53 6.21 -34.53
N ALA A 501 2.69 5.17 -34.48
CA ALA A 501 1.76 4.85 -35.57
C ALA A 501 0.70 5.94 -35.77
N ILE A 502 0.16 6.51 -34.69
CA ILE A 502 -0.80 7.62 -34.71
C ILE A 502 -0.16 8.90 -35.27
N LYS A 503 1.10 9.19 -34.92
CA LYS A 503 1.86 10.33 -35.51
C LYS A 503 2.01 10.17 -37.02
N ALA A 504 2.52 9.02 -37.47
CA ALA A 504 2.69 8.74 -38.90
C ALA A 504 1.36 8.81 -39.68
N LYS A 505 0.27 8.29 -39.11
CA LYS A 505 -1.10 8.45 -39.62
C LYS A 505 -1.51 9.92 -39.77
N THR A 506 -1.14 10.76 -38.80
CA THR A 506 -1.45 12.20 -38.82
C THR A 506 -0.58 12.95 -39.84
N GLU A 507 0.69 12.57 -39.99
CA GLU A 507 1.56 13.09 -41.06
C GLU A 507 1.02 12.71 -42.45
N ALA A 508 0.55 11.47 -42.65
CA ALA A 508 -0.10 11.02 -43.88
C ALA A 508 -1.37 11.82 -44.23
N GLU A 509 -2.22 12.13 -43.24
CA GLU A 509 -3.40 12.99 -43.44
C GLU A 509 -3.01 14.44 -43.81
N ASN A 510 -1.97 15.00 -43.19
CA ASN A 510 -1.46 16.33 -43.54
C ASN A 510 -0.94 16.40 -44.98
N PHE A 511 -0.20 15.38 -45.45
CA PHE A 511 0.24 15.30 -46.84
C PHE A 511 -0.93 15.04 -47.82
N LEU A 512 -2.02 14.39 -47.39
CA LEU A 512 -3.23 14.24 -48.22
C LEU A 512 -3.90 15.58 -48.52
N GLU A 513 -3.95 16.53 -47.57
CA GLU A 513 -4.45 17.88 -47.85
C GLU A 513 -3.61 18.60 -48.92
N ILE A 514 -2.28 18.37 -48.94
CA ILE A 514 -1.39 18.89 -49.99
C ILE A 514 -1.70 18.23 -51.34
N ALA A 515 -1.96 16.91 -51.36
CA ALA A 515 -2.36 16.19 -52.58
C ALA A 515 -3.70 16.69 -53.16
N LYS A 516 -4.61 17.27 -52.36
CA LYS A 516 -5.86 17.89 -52.86
C LYS A 516 -5.66 19.24 -53.56
N GLU A 517 -4.53 19.91 -53.35
CA GLU A 517 -4.22 21.20 -53.99
C GLU A 517 -3.61 21.02 -55.39
N VAL A 518 -2.84 19.95 -55.62
CA VAL A 518 -2.17 19.63 -56.90
C VAL A 518 -3.10 19.67 -58.12
N PRO A 519 -4.30 19.04 -58.13
CA PRO A 519 -5.20 19.07 -59.29
C PRO A 519 -5.64 20.48 -59.69
N LYS A 520 -5.71 21.43 -58.75
CA LYS A 520 -6.14 22.81 -59.02
C LYS A 520 -5.07 23.58 -59.80
N ALA A 521 -3.80 23.37 -59.47
CA ALA A 521 -2.69 23.97 -60.21
C ALA A 521 -2.50 23.34 -61.59
N GLU A 522 -2.65 22.01 -61.72
CA GLU A 522 -2.63 21.32 -63.01
C GLU A 522 -3.77 21.77 -63.93
N ALA A 523 -4.99 21.96 -63.40
CA ALA A 523 -6.11 22.53 -64.15
C ALA A 523 -5.83 23.98 -64.62
N ALA A 524 -5.23 24.82 -63.77
CA ALA A 524 -4.84 26.18 -64.13
C ALA A 524 -3.76 26.20 -65.23
N LYS A 525 -2.77 25.31 -65.16
CA LYS A 525 -1.75 25.08 -66.19
C LYS A 525 -2.36 24.64 -67.51
N GLU A 526 -3.28 23.66 -67.51
CA GLU A 526 -4.02 23.25 -68.71
C GLU A 526 -4.79 24.42 -69.34
N GLU A 527 -5.47 25.21 -68.51
CA GLU A 527 -6.25 26.37 -68.96
C GLU A 527 -5.36 27.46 -69.58
N ALA A 528 -4.22 27.76 -68.95
CA ALA A 528 -3.24 28.70 -69.47
C ALA A 528 -2.62 28.20 -70.79
N GLN A 529 -2.31 26.89 -70.89
CA GLN A 529 -1.78 26.27 -72.10
C GLN A 529 -2.78 26.33 -73.25
N LYS A 530 -4.08 26.07 -73.01
CA LYS A 530 -5.15 26.21 -74.01
C LYS A 530 -5.26 27.65 -74.53
N ALA A 531 -5.16 28.64 -73.64
CA ALA A 531 -5.14 30.05 -74.03
C ALA A 531 -3.91 30.40 -74.89
N ALA A 532 -2.71 29.92 -74.53
CA ALA A 532 -1.50 30.14 -75.33
C ALA A 532 -1.56 29.49 -76.71
N THR A 533 -2.13 28.28 -76.84
CA THR A 533 -2.31 27.62 -78.14
C THR A 533 -3.24 28.43 -79.05
N ALA A 534 -4.40 28.86 -78.56
CA ALA A 534 -5.32 29.70 -79.32
C ALA A 534 -4.71 31.05 -79.75
N ALA A 535 -3.85 31.64 -78.89
CA ALA A 535 -3.17 32.89 -79.22
C ALA A 535 -2.09 32.70 -80.31
N GLU A 536 -1.34 31.59 -80.28
CA GLU A 536 -0.36 31.24 -81.32
C GLU A 536 -1.03 30.88 -82.66
N GLU A 537 -2.21 30.24 -82.63
CA GLU A 537 -3.06 30.06 -83.81
C GLU A 537 -3.51 31.42 -84.39
N ALA A 538 -3.96 32.35 -83.54
CA ALA A 538 -4.36 33.68 -83.96
C ALA A 538 -3.21 34.50 -84.57
N LYS A 539 -2.02 34.43 -83.98
CA LYS A 539 -0.76 34.98 -84.52
C LYS A 539 -0.41 34.34 -85.88
N THR A 540 -0.54 33.02 -85.99
CA THR A 540 -0.27 32.29 -87.24
C THR A 540 -1.21 32.71 -88.37
N GLU A 541 -2.47 33.03 -88.08
CA GLU A 541 -3.41 33.57 -89.06
C GLU A 541 -3.12 35.04 -89.40
N ALA A 542 -2.85 35.88 -88.40
CA ALA A 542 -2.55 37.30 -88.61
C ALA A 542 -1.28 37.52 -89.45
N LEU A 543 -0.23 36.71 -89.23
CA LEU A 543 1.00 36.75 -90.03
C LEU A 543 0.79 36.32 -91.48
N LYS A 544 -0.06 35.31 -91.75
CA LYS A 544 -0.43 34.93 -93.13
C LYS A 544 -1.12 36.08 -93.86
N ILE A 545 -2.09 36.71 -93.21
CA ILE A 545 -2.81 37.87 -93.78
C ILE A 545 -1.82 39.00 -94.10
N ALA A 546 -0.87 39.30 -93.20
CA ALA A 546 0.16 40.31 -93.46
C ALA A 546 1.13 39.90 -94.59
N GLU A 547 1.45 38.61 -94.75
CA GLU A 547 2.31 38.12 -95.84
C GLU A 547 1.60 38.17 -97.21
N GLU A 548 0.30 37.86 -97.25
CA GLU A 548 -0.55 37.96 -98.45
C GLU A 548 -0.75 39.42 -98.87
N VAL A 549 -1.07 40.30 -97.91
CA VAL A 549 -1.19 41.75 -98.10
C VAL A 549 0.12 42.38 -98.59
N ASN A 550 1.27 41.95 -98.07
CA ASN A 550 2.54 42.47 -98.56
C ASN A 550 2.80 42.13 -100.04
N LYS A 551 2.21 41.06 -100.57
CA LYS A 551 2.31 40.62 -101.98
C LYS A 551 1.25 41.23 -102.92
N SER A 552 0.24 41.92 -102.41
CA SER A 552 -0.83 42.53 -103.23
C SER A 552 -0.52 43.99 -103.62
N ASP A 553 -1.39 44.61 -104.43
CA ASP A 553 -1.31 46.02 -104.82
C ASP A 553 -1.84 47.01 -103.75
N ALA A 554 -2.08 46.54 -102.51
CA ALA A 554 -2.55 47.36 -101.40
C ALA A 554 -1.60 48.54 -101.08
N SER A 555 -2.15 49.62 -100.50
CA SER A 555 -1.35 50.85 -100.28
C SER A 555 -0.27 50.67 -99.20
N GLU A 556 0.87 51.36 -99.32
CA GLU A 556 1.97 51.24 -98.34
C GLU A 556 1.55 51.65 -96.90
N SER A 557 0.54 52.53 -96.78
CA SER A 557 -0.10 52.94 -95.53
C SER A 557 -0.90 51.79 -94.89
N GLU A 558 -1.49 50.93 -95.71
CA GLU A 558 -2.39 49.83 -95.34
C GLU A 558 -1.61 48.57 -95.03
N LYS A 559 -0.60 48.25 -95.85
CA LYS A 559 0.41 47.21 -95.55
C LYS A 559 1.00 47.41 -94.16
N LYS A 560 1.42 48.63 -93.81
CA LYS A 560 1.98 48.97 -92.48
C LYS A 560 0.96 48.86 -91.34
N LYS A 561 -0.32 49.16 -91.57
CA LYS A 561 -1.37 48.99 -90.53
C LYS A 561 -1.62 47.51 -90.24
N ILE A 562 -1.72 46.70 -91.29
CA ILE A 562 -1.96 45.26 -91.20
C ILE A 562 -0.74 44.55 -90.59
N GLU A 563 0.47 44.93 -90.98
CA GLU A 563 1.73 44.52 -90.35
C GLU A 563 1.78 44.91 -88.86
N THR A 564 1.35 46.14 -88.50
CA THR A 564 1.26 46.56 -87.09
C THR A 564 0.27 45.70 -86.30
N ALA A 565 -0.92 45.45 -86.84
CA ALA A 565 -1.94 44.62 -86.17
C ALA A 565 -1.52 43.14 -86.05
N ALA A 566 -0.80 42.60 -87.04
CA ALA A 566 -0.20 41.26 -86.96
C ALA A 566 0.93 41.20 -85.92
N ASN A 567 1.76 42.23 -85.80
CA ASN A 567 2.78 42.33 -84.75
C ASN A 567 2.18 42.53 -83.35
N GLU A 568 1.09 43.28 -83.20
CA GLU A 568 0.29 43.33 -81.96
C GLU A 568 -0.23 41.94 -81.58
N THR A 569 -0.78 41.20 -82.55
CA THR A 569 -1.26 39.82 -82.36
C THR A 569 -0.13 38.90 -81.90
N ALA A 570 1.04 39.00 -82.53
CA ALA A 570 2.21 38.20 -82.17
C ALA A 570 2.72 38.50 -80.76
N GLY A 571 2.80 39.78 -80.38
CA GLY A 571 3.26 40.21 -79.05
C GLY A 571 2.31 39.83 -77.91
N GLU A 572 1.00 39.74 -78.15
CA GLU A 572 0.05 39.21 -77.15
C GLU A 572 0.08 37.67 -77.09
N ALA A 573 0.33 36.97 -78.21
CA ALA A 573 0.56 35.52 -78.20
C ALA A 573 1.82 35.12 -77.42
N GLU A 574 2.92 35.88 -77.54
CA GLU A 574 4.14 35.67 -76.74
C GLU A 574 3.89 35.91 -75.24
N LYS A 575 3.02 36.86 -74.86
CA LYS A 575 2.58 37.03 -73.46
C LYS A 575 1.75 35.85 -72.99
N ALA A 576 0.79 35.37 -73.80
CA ALA A 576 -0.01 34.20 -73.46
C ALA A 576 0.86 32.96 -73.23
N ALA A 577 1.86 32.72 -74.09
CA ALA A 577 2.85 31.65 -73.94
C ALA A 577 3.73 31.83 -72.68
N THR A 578 4.11 33.06 -72.35
CA THR A 578 4.89 33.38 -71.14
C THR A 578 4.09 33.06 -69.88
N PHE A 579 2.84 33.53 -69.78
CA PHE A 579 1.97 33.23 -68.65
C PHE A 579 1.57 31.74 -68.56
N ALA A 580 1.43 31.05 -69.69
CA ALA A 580 1.25 29.59 -69.69
C ALA A 580 2.46 28.84 -69.12
N LYS A 581 3.68 29.34 -69.37
CA LYS A 581 4.88 28.81 -68.72
C LYS A 581 4.90 29.11 -67.21
N GLU A 582 4.58 30.33 -66.79
CA GLU A 582 4.48 30.67 -65.36
C GLU A 582 3.45 29.79 -64.62
N ALA A 583 2.31 29.51 -65.24
CA ALA A 583 1.31 28.59 -64.71
C ALA A 583 1.85 27.14 -64.60
N ALA A 584 2.62 26.69 -65.60
CA ALA A 584 3.23 25.36 -65.59
C ALA A 584 4.35 25.22 -64.53
N ASP A 585 5.21 26.23 -64.38
CA ASP A 585 6.26 26.27 -63.35
C ASP A 585 5.62 26.33 -61.95
N ALA A 586 4.55 27.11 -61.74
CA ALA A 586 3.81 27.14 -60.49
C ALA A 586 3.08 25.82 -60.17
N ALA A 587 2.57 25.10 -61.17
CA ALA A 587 1.99 23.76 -60.99
C ALA A 587 3.04 22.69 -60.66
N LYS A 588 4.25 22.78 -61.24
CA LYS A 588 5.40 21.96 -60.84
C LYS A 588 5.79 22.23 -59.39
N ASP A 589 5.93 23.50 -58.99
CA ASP A 589 6.21 23.88 -57.60
C ASP A 589 5.11 23.42 -56.62
N THR A 590 3.86 23.36 -57.05
CA THR A 590 2.74 22.80 -56.27
C THR A 590 2.92 21.29 -56.06
N ASN A 591 3.36 20.55 -57.08
CA ASN A 591 3.66 19.12 -56.98
C ASN A 591 4.87 18.80 -56.07
N GLU A 592 5.82 19.73 -55.96
CA GLU A 592 7.03 19.61 -55.13
C GLU A 592 6.84 20.15 -53.69
N ALA A 593 5.70 20.78 -53.40
CA ALA A 593 5.41 21.39 -52.10
C ALA A 593 5.31 20.34 -50.96
N VAL A 594 5.96 20.64 -49.83
CA VAL A 594 5.95 19.81 -48.61
C VAL A 594 5.15 20.41 -47.45
N THR A 595 4.51 21.57 -47.64
CA THR A 595 3.57 22.16 -46.66
C THR A 595 2.33 22.72 -47.38
N LEU A 596 1.18 22.68 -46.69
CA LEU A 596 -0.11 23.11 -47.24
C LEU A 596 -0.15 24.62 -47.56
N ALA A 597 0.56 25.44 -46.79
CA ALA A 597 0.66 26.88 -47.04
C ALA A 597 1.38 27.17 -48.36
N VAL A 598 2.53 26.53 -48.60
CA VAL A 598 3.29 26.67 -49.86
C VAL A 598 2.47 26.13 -51.03
N ALA A 599 1.81 24.97 -50.88
CA ALA A 599 0.97 24.41 -51.93
C ALA A 599 -0.15 25.39 -52.36
N LYS A 600 -0.85 26.01 -51.40
CA LYS A 600 -1.90 27.01 -51.69
C LYS A 600 -1.36 28.28 -52.34
N GLU A 601 -0.21 28.78 -51.90
CA GLU A 601 0.48 29.93 -52.51
C GLU A 601 0.84 29.66 -53.99
N LYS A 602 1.30 28.44 -54.31
CA LYS A 602 1.66 28.02 -55.66
C LYS A 602 0.43 27.77 -56.55
N VAL A 603 -0.66 27.19 -56.01
CA VAL A 603 -1.98 27.14 -56.68
C VAL A 603 -2.46 28.55 -57.04
N GLU A 604 -2.39 29.51 -56.11
CA GLU A 604 -2.84 30.88 -56.36
C GLU A 604 -2.01 31.57 -57.48
N LYS A 605 -0.70 31.32 -57.52
CA LYS A 605 0.18 31.79 -58.60
C LYS A 605 -0.18 31.16 -59.94
N ALA A 606 -0.43 29.85 -59.99
CA ALA A 606 -0.87 29.17 -61.22
C ALA A 606 -2.22 29.73 -61.73
N LEU A 607 -3.18 29.96 -60.84
CA LEU A 607 -4.49 30.56 -61.17
C LEU A 607 -4.38 32.02 -61.65
N LYS A 608 -3.45 32.82 -61.10
CA LYS A 608 -3.20 34.19 -61.56
C LYS A 608 -2.57 34.20 -62.96
N ALA A 609 -1.57 33.36 -63.20
CA ALA A 609 -0.95 33.22 -64.51
C ALA A 609 -1.95 32.73 -65.58
N ALA A 610 -2.82 31.77 -65.25
CA ALA A 610 -3.88 31.31 -66.16
C ALA A 610 -4.86 32.42 -66.59
N LYS A 611 -5.22 33.33 -65.66
CA LYS A 611 -6.08 34.49 -65.96
C LYS A 611 -5.42 35.49 -66.90
N GLU A 612 -4.13 35.82 -66.70
CA GLU A 612 -3.42 36.71 -67.62
C GLU A 612 -3.12 36.04 -68.97
N ALA A 613 -2.93 34.71 -69.02
CA ALA A 613 -2.83 33.96 -70.28
C ALA A 613 -4.12 34.05 -71.12
N LYS A 614 -5.30 33.87 -70.50
CA LYS A 614 -6.62 34.10 -71.15
C LYS A 614 -6.75 35.51 -71.70
N LYS A 615 -6.47 36.51 -70.87
CA LYS A 615 -6.55 37.94 -71.20
C LYS A 615 -5.59 38.36 -72.31
N ALA A 616 -4.43 37.71 -72.43
CA ALA A 616 -3.52 37.88 -73.57
C ALA A 616 -4.07 37.22 -74.85
N ASN A 617 -4.66 36.02 -74.76
CA ASN A 617 -5.35 35.37 -75.88
C ASN A 617 -6.56 36.18 -76.40
N GLU A 618 -7.35 36.76 -75.51
CA GLU A 618 -8.48 37.64 -75.85
C GLU A 618 -8.01 38.88 -76.65
N LYS A 619 -6.89 39.49 -76.23
CA LYS A 619 -6.26 40.61 -76.96
C LYS A 619 -5.67 40.18 -78.29
N ALA A 620 -5.00 39.03 -78.37
CA ALA A 620 -4.50 38.48 -79.62
C ALA A 620 -5.66 38.23 -80.62
N SER A 621 -6.75 37.63 -80.14
CA SER A 621 -7.99 37.45 -80.91
C SER A 621 -8.58 38.79 -81.41
N TYR A 622 -8.59 39.82 -80.57
CA TYR A 622 -9.06 41.15 -80.95
C TYR A 622 -8.12 41.88 -81.94
N ALA A 623 -6.80 41.68 -81.82
CA ALA A 623 -5.80 42.17 -82.77
C ALA A 623 -5.93 41.46 -84.13
N LEU A 624 -6.11 40.14 -84.15
CA LEU A 624 -6.43 39.36 -85.34
C LEU A 624 -7.72 39.86 -86.03
N ILE A 625 -8.78 40.15 -85.27
CA ILE A 625 -10.02 40.72 -85.83
C ILE A 625 -9.75 42.10 -86.47
N ARG A 626 -8.88 42.93 -85.90
CA ARG A 626 -8.45 44.19 -86.53
C ARG A 626 -7.64 43.94 -87.81
N THR A 627 -6.72 42.96 -87.82
CA THR A 627 -5.99 42.52 -89.02
C THR A 627 -6.94 42.07 -90.13
N LYS A 628 -7.91 41.19 -89.81
CA LYS A 628 -8.95 40.72 -90.77
C LYS A 628 -9.82 41.86 -91.29
N LYS A 629 -10.26 42.79 -90.43
CA LYS A 629 -11.09 43.94 -90.84
C LYS A 629 -10.36 44.94 -91.73
N GLN A 630 -9.04 45.07 -91.59
CA GLN A 630 -8.22 45.89 -92.49
C GLN A 630 -7.95 45.16 -93.81
N TYR A 631 -7.79 43.84 -93.80
CA TYR A 631 -7.61 43.02 -95.01
C TYR A 631 -8.89 42.92 -95.86
N ALA A 632 -10.07 42.79 -95.23
CA ALA A 632 -11.35 42.65 -95.90
C ALA A 632 -11.89 43.94 -96.58
N LEU A 633 -11.09 45.01 -96.61
CA LEU A 633 -11.35 46.19 -97.45
C LEU A 633 -10.86 45.94 -98.88
N GLU A 634 -11.50 44.99 -99.56
CA GLU A 634 -11.43 44.97 -101.03
C GLU A 634 -11.94 46.32 -101.56
N PRO A 635 -11.30 46.92 -102.58
CA PRO A 635 -11.90 48.00 -103.32
C PRO A 635 -13.09 47.43 -104.11
N LEU A 636 -14.29 47.52 -103.53
CA LEU A 636 -15.53 47.34 -104.28
C LEU A 636 -15.49 48.27 -105.50
N GLU A 637 -15.36 47.69 -106.70
CA GLU A 637 -15.42 48.46 -107.93
C GLU A 637 -16.79 49.13 -108.03
N ILE A 638 -16.81 50.46 -107.84
CA ILE A 638 -18.05 51.24 -107.86
C ILE A 638 -18.50 51.40 -109.31
N THR A 639 -19.09 50.34 -109.87
CA THR A 639 -19.87 50.42 -111.12
C THR A 639 -21.10 51.28 -110.86
N SER A 640 -21.00 52.56 -111.19
CA SER A 640 -22.00 53.58 -110.87
C SER A 640 -23.27 53.41 -111.70
N GLU A 641 -24.37 52.95 -111.08
CA GLU A 641 -25.69 52.95 -111.70
C GLU A 641 -26.77 53.48 -110.73
N ALA A 642 -27.43 54.57 -111.16
CA ALA A 642 -28.73 55.09 -110.74
C ALA A 642 -29.19 54.87 -109.27
N GLY A 643 -28.80 55.79 -108.39
CA GLY A 643 -29.14 55.78 -106.96
C GLY A 643 -30.60 56.08 -106.57
N TYR A 644 -30.80 56.28 -105.26
CA TYR A 644 -31.97 56.91 -104.66
C TYR A 644 -31.54 57.78 -103.46
N ASN A 645 -32.22 58.91 -103.25
CA ASN A 645 -31.93 59.83 -102.15
C ASN A 645 -32.53 59.34 -100.82
N ILE A 646 -31.74 59.35 -99.75
CA ILE A 646 -32.24 59.69 -98.41
C ILE A 646 -31.19 60.58 -97.72
N THR A 647 -31.64 61.70 -97.16
CA THR A 647 -30.84 62.59 -96.31
C THR A 647 -31.46 62.61 -94.91
N GLU A 648 -30.66 62.50 -93.85
CA GLU A 648 -30.41 63.60 -92.90
C GLU A 648 -29.53 63.18 -91.71
N LYS A 649 -28.68 64.15 -91.31
CA LYS A 649 -28.20 64.49 -89.96
C LYS A 649 -27.37 63.51 -89.12
N GLU A 650 -26.16 64.01 -88.87
CA GLU A 650 -25.28 63.74 -87.74
C GLU A 650 -25.96 64.06 -86.39
N GLU A 651 -25.61 63.31 -85.35
CA GLU A 651 -25.60 63.80 -83.96
C GLU A 651 -24.31 63.30 -83.29
N GLN A 652 -23.75 64.09 -82.36
CA GLN A 652 -22.35 63.92 -81.92
C GLN A 652 -22.23 63.48 -80.46
N VAL A 653 -21.42 62.46 -80.24
CA VAL A 653 -20.47 62.25 -79.13
C VAL A 653 -20.79 62.94 -77.80
N LYS A 654 -20.99 62.13 -76.74
CA LYS A 654 -20.25 62.32 -75.49
C LYS A 654 -20.15 61.07 -74.62
N GLU A 655 -19.12 61.07 -73.79
CA GLU A 655 -18.89 60.15 -72.67
C GLU A 655 -19.75 60.55 -71.47
N GLU A 656 -20.14 59.59 -70.63
CA GLU A 656 -19.94 59.73 -69.18
C GLU A 656 -19.88 58.35 -68.51
N ILE A 657 -19.38 58.32 -67.27
CA ILE A 657 -19.11 57.12 -66.47
C ILE A 657 -19.88 57.28 -65.16
N GLU A 658 -20.63 56.27 -64.74
CA GLU A 658 -20.68 55.91 -63.31
C GLU A 658 -21.21 54.48 -63.08
N GLU A 659 -20.75 53.87 -61.99
CA GLU A 659 -21.31 52.65 -61.42
C GLU A 659 -22.41 53.03 -60.44
N GLN A 660 -23.53 52.29 -60.42
CA GLN A 660 -24.16 51.95 -59.15
C GLN A 660 -25.06 50.72 -59.22
N GLU A 661 -25.10 49.99 -58.11
CA GLU A 661 -26.04 48.92 -57.83
C GLU A 661 -27.41 49.54 -57.47
N ASP A 662 -28.52 48.86 -57.79
CA ASP A 662 -29.25 48.09 -56.76
C ASP A 662 -30.29 47.14 -57.41
N LYS A 663 -31.01 46.40 -56.56
CA LYS A 663 -31.92 45.29 -56.89
C LYS A 663 -33.37 45.75 -57.09
N ALA A 664 -34.15 44.95 -57.82
CA ALA A 664 -35.27 44.13 -57.28
C ALA A 664 -36.21 43.60 -58.38
N SER A 665 -36.86 42.45 -58.11
CA SER A 665 -38.19 42.01 -58.64
C SER A 665 -38.38 41.85 -60.17
N GLU A 666 -39.26 40.98 -60.70
CA GLU A 666 -39.88 39.72 -60.26
C GLU A 666 -40.48 39.04 -61.53
N GLU A 667 -41.40 38.07 -61.40
CA GLU A 667 -42.15 37.37 -62.47
C GLU A 667 -41.28 36.43 -63.34
N GLU A 668 -41.31 35.11 -63.12
CA GLU A 668 -42.36 34.12 -63.46
C GLU A 668 -42.29 33.59 -64.90
N GLU A 669 -42.24 32.26 -65.03
CA GLU A 669 -43.19 31.43 -65.81
C GLU A 669 -42.96 29.94 -65.47
N GLU A 670 -43.91 29.08 -65.87
CA GLU A 670 -44.07 27.69 -65.42
C GLU A 670 -43.08 26.68 -66.07
N ASP A 671 -42.84 25.54 -65.41
CA ASP A 671 -43.45 24.27 -65.86
C ASP A 671 -43.59 23.30 -64.65
N THR A 672 -44.22 22.15 -64.88
CA THR A 672 -45.00 21.39 -63.89
C THR A 672 -44.61 19.90 -63.84
N LEU A 673 -45.43 19.11 -63.14
CA LEU A 673 -45.35 17.65 -62.96
C LEU A 673 -44.27 17.18 -61.93
N GLN A 674 -44.51 16.18 -61.08
CA GLN A 674 -45.72 15.35 -60.91
C GLN A 674 -45.92 14.90 -59.46
N THR A 675 -47.11 14.39 -59.15
CA THR A 675 -47.53 13.93 -57.82
C THR A 675 -46.88 12.60 -57.41
N ASP A 676 -46.79 12.34 -56.11
CA ASP A 676 -47.73 11.39 -55.47
C ASP A 676 -47.73 11.50 -53.94
N GLN A 677 -48.79 10.98 -53.32
CA GLN A 677 -49.15 11.20 -51.92
C GLN A 677 -48.83 9.98 -51.05
N THR A 678 -48.35 10.21 -49.82
CA THR A 678 -48.78 9.43 -48.65
C THR A 678 -48.95 10.38 -47.47
N GLU A 679 -50.15 10.39 -46.90
CA GLU A 679 -50.64 11.24 -45.82
C GLU A 679 -50.43 10.56 -44.44
N ILE A 680 -50.75 11.29 -43.35
CA ILE A 680 -50.88 10.82 -41.96
C ILE A 680 -49.52 10.72 -41.21
N ASP A 681 -49.33 11.25 -39.99
CA ASP A 681 -50.29 11.70 -38.96
C ASP A 681 -49.95 13.07 -38.35
N GLU A 682 -50.95 13.72 -37.74
CA GLU A 682 -50.76 14.92 -36.90
C GLU A 682 -50.51 14.52 -35.43
N VAL A 683 -49.88 15.40 -34.64
CA VAL A 683 -50.41 15.92 -33.35
C VAL A 683 -49.38 16.85 -32.69
N ASP A 684 -49.77 18.12 -32.70
CA ASP A 684 -49.50 19.28 -31.83
C ASP A 684 -48.30 19.42 -30.87
N ILE A 685 -48.03 20.68 -30.56
CA ILE A 685 -46.96 21.22 -29.71
C ILE A 685 -47.57 21.68 -28.38
N SER A 686 -46.80 21.63 -27.28
CA SER A 686 -47.10 22.40 -26.06
C SER A 686 -45.93 23.28 -25.66
N VAL A 687 -46.17 24.59 -25.59
CA VAL A 687 -45.19 25.64 -25.27
C VAL A 687 -45.41 26.16 -23.85
N ASP A 688 -44.31 26.37 -23.11
CA ASP A 688 -44.09 27.33 -22.02
C ASP A 688 -42.58 27.66 -22.10
N ASN A 689 -42.04 28.87 -22.26
CA ASN A 689 -42.51 30.26 -22.20
C ASN A 689 -42.82 30.84 -20.81
N GLU A 690 -41.82 31.45 -20.18
CA GLU A 690 -41.92 32.80 -19.59
C GLU A 690 -40.51 33.43 -19.41
N GLU A 691 -40.37 34.65 -19.94
CA GLU A 691 -39.73 35.87 -19.40
C GLU A 691 -38.32 35.78 -18.76
N GLU A 692 -37.29 36.47 -19.30
CA GLU A 692 -37.01 37.94 -19.29
C GLU A 692 -36.52 38.50 -17.95
N GLU A 693 -35.29 39.04 -17.95
CA GLU A 693 -35.03 40.45 -17.54
C GLU A 693 -33.66 40.91 -18.13
N GLU A 694 -33.59 42.13 -18.67
CA GLU A 694 -32.32 42.79 -19.03
C GLU A 694 -31.79 43.69 -17.89
N GLY A 695 -30.47 43.94 -17.87
CA GLY A 695 -29.84 44.88 -16.93
C GLY A 695 -28.72 45.66 -17.61
N ALA A 696 -28.93 46.97 -17.79
CA ALA A 696 -28.08 47.83 -18.63
C ALA A 696 -26.75 48.26 -17.98
N ALA A 697 -25.88 48.84 -18.81
CA ALA A 697 -24.58 49.41 -18.43
C ALA A 697 -24.69 50.82 -17.81
N ASP A 698 -23.57 51.32 -17.29
CA ASP A 698 -23.28 52.77 -17.30
C ASP A 698 -21.77 53.00 -17.50
N GLU A 699 -21.40 54.22 -17.90
CA GLU A 699 -20.06 54.60 -18.36
C GLU A 699 -19.15 55.11 -17.23
N GLN A 700 -17.84 55.29 -17.50
CA GLN A 700 -17.25 56.63 -17.71
C GLN A 700 -15.73 56.54 -18.01
N SER A 701 -15.20 57.61 -18.59
CA SER A 701 -13.85 57.75 -19.15
C SER A 701 -12.98 58.76 -18.40
N GLU A 702 -11.65 58.69 -18.56
CA GLU A 702 -10.81 59.88 -18.87
C GLU A 702 -9.39 59.49 -19.34
N GLY A 703 -8.69 60.44 -20.00
CA GLY A 703 -7.27 60.34 -20.38
C GLY A 703 -6.34 60.94 -19.31
N GLU A 704 -5.11 61.39 -19.59
CA GLU A 704 -4.30 61.47 -20.82
C GLU A 704 -2.83 61.77 -20.41
N LYS A 705 -1.81 61.46 -21.26
CA LYS A 705 -0.39 61.94 -21.16
C LYS A 705 0.41 61.48 -19.89
N ASP A 706 1.75 61.49 -19.83
CA ASP A 706 2.82 62.00 -20.73
C ASP A 706 4.12 61.15 -20.61
N THR A 707 5.14 61.45 -21.42
CA THR A 707 6.53 60.90 -21.34
C THR A 707 7.55 62.06 -21.31
N PRO A 708 8.91 61.90 -21.27
CA PRO A 708 9.79 60.72 -21.09
C PRO A 708 10.93 60.93 -20.03
N GLU A 709 11.88 59.99 -19.90
CA GLU A 709 13.36 60.18 -20.03
C GLU A 709 14.22 59.11 -19.30
N LYS A 710 15.19 58.52 -20.04
CA LYS A 710 16.60 58.21 -19.68
C LYS A 710 16.92 57.25 -18.49
N GLU A 711 18.12 56.65 -18.37
CA GLU A 711 19.37 56.75 -19.16
C GLU A 711 20.18 55.42 -19.18
N ALA A 712 21.20 55.36 -20.06
CA ALA A 712 22.44 54.54 -20.05
C ALA A 712 22.40 53.03 -19.63
N LYS A 713 22.77 52.05 -20.47
CA LYS A 713 24.01 51.76 -21.26
C LYS A 713 25.05 50.90 -20.50
N GLU A 714 25.42 49.78 -21.15
CA GLU A 714 26.80 49.22 -21.28
C GLU A 714 27.57 48.79 -20.00
N GLU A 715 28.59 47.92 -20.05
CA GLU A 715 29.24 47.22 -21.18
C GLU A 715 29.66 45.78 -20.79
N GLN A 716 30.37 45.10 -21.70
CA GLN A 716 30.94 43.76 -21.55
C GLN A 716 32.20 43.77 -20.65
N ALA A 717 32.66 42.60 -20.17
CA ALA A 717 33.84 41.91 -20.72
C ALA A 717 34.46 40.81 -19.83
N SER A 718 35.07 39.83 -20.51
CA SER A 718 36.18 38.92 -20.14
C SER A 718 36.75 38.88 -18.71
N GLY A 719 36.93 37.65 -18.20
CA GLY A 719 37.82 37.33 -17.07
C GLY A 719 38.31 35.88 -17.15
N GLU A 720 39.48 35.68 -17.78
CA GLU A 720 40.14 34.37 -17.96
C GLU A 720 41.29 34.20 -16.93
N GLN A 721 41.88 32.99 -16.85
CA GLN A 721 43.10 32.62 -16.07
C GLN A 721 42.92 32.35 -14.56
N ILE A 722 43.71 31.49 -13.87
CA ILE A 722 44.63 30.38 -14.24
C ILE A 722 44.75 29.40 -13.04
N LEU A 723 45.39 28.24 -13.27
CA LEU A 723 45.80 27.20 -12.30
C LEU A 723 46.61 27.70 -11.07
N ASP A 724 46.57 26.96 -9.96
CA ASP A 724 47.76 26.23 -9.46
C ASP A 724 47.45 25.24 -8.30
N ASP A 725 48.34 24.27 -8.08
CA ASP A 725 48.23 23.17 -7.09
C ASP A 725 48.59 23.56 -5.64
N LYS A 726 48.03 22.84 -4.64
CA LYS A 726 48.82 22.03 -3.67
C LYS A 726 48.04 21.23 -2.60
N GLU A 727 48.70 20.14 -2.19
CA GLU A 727 48.51 19.25 -1.02
C GLU A 727 47.18 18.48 -0.87
#